data_AF-A0A952WBU9-F1
#
_entry.id   AF-A0A952WBU9-F1
#
_cell.length_a   1.000
_cell.length_b   1.000
_cell.length_c   1.000
_cell.angle_alpha   90.00
_cell.angle_beta   90.00
_cell.angle_gamma   90.00
#
_symmetry.space_group_name_H-M   'P 1'
#
loop_
_entity.id
_entity.type
_entity.pdbx_description
1 polymer ?
#
loop_
_entity_poly.entity_id
_entity_poly.type
_entity_poly.pdbx_seq_one_letter_code
_entity_poly.pdbx_strand_id
1 'polypeptide(L)'
;MKALNVRPLKGMVVGVGAALLGAWSIVSAQPAAQSPLSPPPNGPRHADPTWHALTNATVHVSPEKKIEKATVVIRDGRIVAVGADAPTAGARVWDCAGLHIYAGFIDAYVDVTVPKPDANAPGLHWNTHVMPQRSVLDGTGVDERTGEALRRLGFTAAAISPSDGVFRGSSAVVSLAKPVSSASADRPPVYSRIAYQAVGFSAGRGGFGGGGGGAPEAPDVQRWSRYPSSQMGAIALIRQTLIDSDWQASQRNSGTLITANALDALPAYAAPAPVQPVGAARLEVHPMPFAATLLFDATDELEVLRGIKIAREFDRPAIVLGSGLEFRRLAAIAEATKGEPNASPRKQPVPVILPLAFPRAPRVASVGDAESVELREMMTWEQAPTNPRRLAAAGVQVALTTSKARDRAQFRENLIKAIKHGLAPEKALAMVTTTPASILGVSDRLGTVEVGKLANLVVADGDLFDPRGGRAESDRPEESKPDEAKPEEAKPEDGRSEDGAAARRTARGARVRDVWIDGMRHEITAAPVKTAVGAWVVVSKDGVEQDPASEDAITLYVSENSVTYRRKGRDTRATNVRVQGPRIDYAIEGRVFDQEGTRVDRAMVEGDEMYGATPMPDGSIHWWKAKRTSADATPPRLGGRGGPARGEGGDGAGPRGEAPRAEGAPRAAPRREPDQDEKDAIAAIPEKLGYPFGPYMREEMPKQGNYLFTNATVWTVGPAGTIKDGAVYVSGGKIVFVGTQKEWGAWVSNKRLADLETIDCQGRHITPGLIDCHSHTGISRGVNEGGQAVTAEVRIQDVTDPDAISWYRQLGGGITAVNNLHGSANAIGGQNAVNKNRWGAPRPDDLHFAGAMPGIKFALGENPKWSNAGDRSNNRYPQTRMGVEALIRDRFTAAGQYTGEWAEYAAHAGDSALAGLPESFRKAVKKHPVRGGQGSASARPPRRDLELEALAEIIAGERLVHCHSYRQDEILMLCRVAGDFGFKIGTFQHILEGYKVADELAKHSLGGSCFSDWWAYKVEVQDAIPQAGPIMAEQGVVVSFNSDSDELARRMNWEAAKAIKYGVNVSPEEALAYVTLNPAKQLMIDKQVGSLEVGKDADLAVWSGPPLSAYTKCVATYVDGRRLFSLEDDAKMRETIAKERQRLTQKLLAETARGGARDDAGPAAPGGPGGFGGRRRPTMISEYYLDMMNRGFDPEMARPGECGCGWMHE
;
A
#
# COMPACT_ATOMS: atom_id res chain seq x y z
N MET A 1 -33.41 -6.40 62.42
CA MET A 1 -34.45 -6.87 63.38
C MET A 1 -34.55 -8.39 63.32
N LYS A 2 -35.28 -9.00 64.27
CA LYS A 2 -35.62 -10.45 64.42
C LYS A 2 -35.94 -11.13 63.06
N ALA A 3 -35.43 -12.34 62.72
CA ALA A 3 -35.71 -13.70 63.26
C ALA A 3 -37.17 -14.17 62.98
N LEU A 4 -37.54 -15.45 62.77
CA LEU A 4 -36.98 -16.80 63.03
C LEU A 4 -36.91 -17.65 61.70
N ASN A 5 -36.65 -18.96 61.51
CA ASN A 5 -36.17 -20.20 62.21
C ASN A 5 -35.62 -21.18 61.09
N VAL A 6 -34.92 -22.34 61.20
CA VAL A 6 -34.65 -23.42 62.20
C VAL A 6 -35.72 -24.55 62.22
N ARG A 7 -35.46 -25.87 62.04
CA ARG A 7 -34.25 -26.72 61.77
C ARG A 7 -34.61 -28.19 61.30
N PRO A 8 -33.65 -29.08 60.98
CA PRO A 8 -33.86 -30.47 60.48
C PRO A 8 -33.36 -31.62 61.42
N LEU A 9 -33.52 -32.90 61.02
CA LEU A 9 -32.78 -34.12 61.44
C LEU A 9 -32.64 -35.10 60.23
N LYS A 10 -31.48 -35.70 59.89
CA LYS A 10 -30.76 -36.90 60.43
C LYS A 10 -31.55 -38.23 60.31
N GLY A 11 -31.02 -39.36 59.81
CA GLY A 11 -29.72 -39.66 59.13
C GLY A 11 -29.39 -41.18 59.08
N MET A 12 -28.30 -41.57 58.37
CA MET A 12 -27.34 -42.69 58.63
C MET A 12 -27.87 -44.14 58.90
N VAL A 13 -27.44 -45.25 58.24
CA VAL A 13 -26.17 -46.02 58.43
C VAL A 13 -26.03 -47.20 57.42
N VAL A 14 -24.82 -47.37 56.82
CA VAL A 14 -24.02 -48.58 56.40
C VAL A 14 -24.63 -49.94 55.92
N GLY A 15 -24.04 -50.50 54.85
CA GLY A 15 -23.95 -51.96 54.51
C GLY A 15 -23.88 -52.21 52.98
N VAL A 16 -22.76 -52.51 52.29
CA VAL A 16 -21.78 -53.63 52.37
C VAL A 16 -22.35 -55.00 51.93
N GLY A 17 -21.85 -55.55 50.82
CA GLY A 17 -22.13 -56.93 50.34
C GLY A 17 -21.87 -57.11 48.83
N ALA A 18 -21.38 -58.28 48.39
CA ALA A 18 -21.07 -58.54 46.99
C ALA A 18 -21.17 -60.04 46.60
N ALA A 19 -21.22 -60.28 45.27
CA ALA A 19 -20.75 -61.46 44.55
C ALA A 19 -21.63 -62.74 44.41
N LEU A 20 -21.80 -63.14 43.13
CA LEU A 20 -21.68 -64.50 42.54
C LEU A 20 -22.81 -65.56 42.58
N LEU A 21 -23.04 -66.12 41.36
CA LEU A 21 -23.53 -67.48 41.01
C LEU A 21 -24.98 -67.87 41.36
N GLY A 22 -25.69 -68.72 40.60
CA GLY A 22 -25.42 -69.29 39.27
C GLY A 22 -25.74 -70.79 39.12
N ALA A 23 -26.89 -71.17 38.55
CA ALA A 23 -27.25 -72.56 38.22
C ALA A 23 -28.32 -72.66 37.10
N TRP A 24 -28.40 -73.81 36.41
CA TRP A 24 -29.28 -74.12 35.26
C TRP A 24 -29.86 -75.55 35.34
N SER A 25 -31.10 -75.78 34.88
CA SER A 25 -31.76 -77.06 34.46
C SER A 25 -33.24 -76.73 34.13
N ILE A 26 -33.72 -76.53 32.89
CA ILE A 26 -33.75 -77.30 31.61
C ILE A 26 -34.84 -78.40 31.59
N VAL A 27 -35.48 -78.61 30.40
CA VAL A 27 -36.41 -79.68 29.97
C VAL A 27 -37.91 -79.47 30.27
N SER A 28 -38.90 -79.64 29.36
CA SER A 28 -38.98 -79.45 27.88
C SER A 28 -40.43 -79.58 27.36
N ALA A 29 -40.83 -78.80 26.36
CA ALA A 29 -41.90 -79.14 25.40
C ALA A 29 -41.73 -78.30 24.10
N GLN A 30 -42.19 -78.79 22.95
CA GLN A 30 -41.99 -78.21 21.60
C GLN A 30 -43.33 -78.14 20.83
N PRO A 31 -43.49 -77.27 19.80
CA PRO A 31 -42.81 -77.44 18.51
C PRO A 31 -42.22 -76.15 17.91
N ALA A 32 -41.61 -76.25 16.72
CA ALA A 32 -40.88 -75.17 16.08
C ALA A 32 -41.75 -74.20 15.27
N ALA A 33 -41.50 -72.90 15.42
CA ALA A 33 -41.91 -71.86 14.48
C ALA A 33 -40.80 -70.78 14.39
N GLN A 34 -40.16 -70.73 13.21
CA GLN A 34 -39.32 -69.67 12.59
C GLN A 34 -38.42 -68.74 13.46
N SER A 35 -37.17 -68.66 12.99
CA SER A 35 -36.02 -67.86 13.48
C SER A 35 -36.34 -66.44 14.00
N PRO A 36 -35.56 -65.91 14.97
CA PRO A 36 -35.43 -64.46 15.08
C PRO A 36 -34.91 -63.90 13.75
N LEU A 37 -35.56 -62.86 13.23
CA LEU A 37 -35.00 -62.06 12.15
C LEU A 37 -33.98 -61.07 12.74
N SER A 38 -32.71 -61.49 12.75
CA SER A 38 -31.66 -60.51 12.46
C SER A 38 -32.02 -59.83 11.13
N PRO A 39 -31.93 -58.48 11.02
CA PRO A 39 -32.25 -57.82 9.77
C PRO A 39 -31.32 -58.35 8.66
N PRO A 40 -31.83 -58.52 7.42
CA PRO A 40 -30.99 -58.96 6.31
C PRO A 40 -29.85 -57.96 6.08
N PRO A 41 -28.70 -58.37 5.52
CA PRO A 41 -27.55 -57.49 5.29
C PRO A 41 -27.87 -56.21 4.49
N ASN A 42 -28.96 -56.26 3.70
CA ASN A 42 -29.38 -55.24 2.73
C ASN A 42 -30.67 -54.49 3.15
N GLY A 43 -30.88 -54.24 4.45
CA GLY A 43 -31.86 -53.23 4.86
C GLY A 43 -31.39 -51.82 4.46
N PRO A 44 -32.29 -50.92 3.99
CA PRO A 44 -31.91 -49.56 3.60
C PRO A 44 -31.50 -48.75 4.85
N ARG A 45 -30.20 -48.65 5.09
CA ARG A 45 -29.63 -47.76 6.10
C ARG A 45 -29.91 -46.33 5.66
N HIS A 46 -30.60 -45.55 6.47
CA HIS A 46 -30.59 -44.09 6.29
C HIS A 46 -29.14 -43.63 6.40
N ALA A 47 -28.60 -43.09 5.30
CA ALA A 47 -27.27 -42.48 5.31
C ALA A 47 -27.29 -41.32 6.30
N ASP A 48 -26.31 -41.28 7.20
CA ASP A 48 -26.16 -40.18 8.14
C ASP A 48 -25.99 -38.88 7.35
N PRO A 49 -26.80 -37.83 7.59
CA PRO A 49 -26.74 -36.60 6.82
C PRO A 49 -25.41 -35.84 6.98
N THR A 50 -24.56 -36.23 7.94
CA THR A 50 -23.21 -35.69 8.16
C THR A 50 -22.08 -36.55 7.56
N TRP A 51 -22.39 -37.75 7.03
CA TRP A 51 -21.39 -38.68 6.49
C TRP A 51 -21.43 -38.69 4.96
N HIS A 52 -20.32 -38.29 4.35
CA HIS A 52 -20.17 -38.17 2.90
C HIS A 52 -18.89 -38.83 2.40
N ALA A 53 -18.90 -39.32 1.17
CA ALA A 53 -17.70 -39.78 0.48
C ALA A 53 -17.68 -39.22 -0.94
N LEU A 54 -16.69 -38.37 -1.24
CA LEU A 54 -16.48 -37.79 -2.57
C LEU A 54 -15.50 -38.70 -3.32
N THR A 55 -15.96 -39.46 -4.31
CA THR A 55 -15.21 -40.54 -4.96
C THR A 55 -14.69 -40.16 -6.35
N ASN A 56 -13.68 -40.88 -6.86
CA ASN A 56 -13.14 -40.76 -8.23
C ASN A 56 -12.48 -39.41 -8.59
N ALA A 57 -12.22 -38.54 -7.62
CA ALA A 57 -11.70 -37.19 -7.86
C ALA A 57 -10.16 -37.14 -8.00
N THR A 58 -9.66 -36.06 -8.60
CA THR A 58 -8.24 -35.66 -8.47
C THR A 58 -8.09 -34.83 -7.20
N VAL A 59 -7.54 -35.43 -6.14
CA VAL A 59 -7.45 -34.82 -4.80
C VAL A 59 -6.08 -34.21 -4.58
N HIS A 60 -6.02 -32.89 -4.42
CA HIS A 60 -4.83 -32.12 -4.08
C HIS A 60 -4.71 -32.08 -2.55
N VAL A 61 -4.01 -33.09 -2.00
CA VAL A 61 -3.83 -33.31 -0.56
C VAL A 61 -3.04 -32.17 0.08
N SER A 62 -1.95 -31.77 -0.58
CA SER A 62 -1.18 -30.58 -0.26
C SER A 62 -0.71 -29.93 -1.58
N PRO A 63 -0.15 -28.71 -1.56
CA PRO A 63 0.22 -28.02 -2.79
C PRO A 63 1.26 -28.73 -3.67
N GLU A 64 1.96 -29.73 -3.11
CA GLU A 64 3.01 -30.51 -3.79
C GLU A 64 2.62 -32.02 -3.91
N LYS A 65 1.40 -32.40 -3.51
CA LYS A 65 0.91 -33.80 -3.50
C LYS A 65 -0.53 -33.92 -3.98
N LYS A 66 -0.73 -34.51 -5.16
CA LYS A 66 -2.03 -34.94 -5.68
C LYS A 66 -2.19 -36.47 -5.66
N ILE A 67 -3.44 -36.94 -5.63
CA ILE A 67 -3.81 -38.36 -5.79
C ILE A 67 -4.95 -38.43 -6.82
N GLU A 68 -4.75 -39.20 -7.89
CA GLU A 68 -5.76 -39.42 -8.94
C GLU A 68 -6.77 -40.50 -8.53
N LYS A 69 -8.03 -40.37 -8.99
CA LYS A 69 -9.14 -41.30 -8.70
C LYS A 69 -9.34 -41.58 -7.20
N ALA A 70 -9.03 -40.59 -6.36
CA ALA A 70 -9.10 -40.72 -4.91
C ALA A 70 -10.51 -40.49 -4.37
N THR A 71 -10.73 -41.01 -3.16
CA THR A 71 -11.93 -40.82 -2.36
C THR A 71 -11.60 -40.02 -1.10
N VAL A 72 -12.40 -38.99 -0.81
CA VAL A 72 -12.35 -38.21 0.45
C VAL A 72 -13.59 -38.53 1.27
N VAL A 73 -13.41 -39.08 2.47
CA VAL A 73 -14.51 -39.42 3.38
C VAL A 73 -14.62 -38.36 4.47
N ILE A 74 -15.78 -37.71 4.55
CA ILE A 74 -16.14 -36.67 5.51
C ILE A 74 -17.13 -37.26 6.50
N ARG A 75 -16.92 -37.05 7.80
CA ARG A 75 -17.85 -37.46 8.86
C ARG A 75 -17.74 -36.50 10.04
N ASP A 76 -18.86 -36.14 10.67
CA ASP A 76 -18.88 -35.27 11.87
C ASP A 76 -18.09 -33.94 11.64
N GLY A 77 -18.19 -33.38 10.42
CA GLY A 77 -17.49 -32.16 9.99
C GLY A 77 -15.99 -32.32 9.66
N ARG A 78 -15.42 -33.52 9.81
CA ARG A 78 -13.98 -33.79 9.65
C ARG A 78 -13.67 -34.79 8.53
N ILE A 79 -12.46 -34.72 8.01
CA ILE A 79 -11.90 -35.69 7.08
C ILE A 79 -11.48 -36.93 7.87
N VAL A 80 -12.04 -38.10 7.57
CA VAL A 80 -11.74 -39.36 8.28
C VAL A 80 -10.95 -40.38 7.45
N ALA A 81 -10.96 -40.26 6.12
CA ALA A 81 -10.09 -41.03 5.22
C ALA A 81 -9.85 -40.29 3.89
N VAL A 82 -8.65 -40.46 3.31
CA VAL A 82 -8.28 -39.93 1.98
C VAL A 82 -7.40 -40.94 1.26
N GLY A 83 -7.78 -41.35 0.05
CA GLY A 83 -7.03 -42.30 -0.78
C GLY A 83 -7.91 -43.02 -1.78
N ALA A 84 -7.34 -43.84 -2.68
CA ALA A 84 -8.12 -44.64 -3.63
C ALA A 84 -9.10 -45.58 -2.90
N ASP A 85 -8.58 -46.34 -1.93
CA ASP A 85 -9.32 -47.38 -1.20
C ASP A 85 -10.06 -46.86 0.05
N ALA A 86 -10.36 -45.56 0.13
CA ALA A 86 -10.98 -44.99 1.33
C ALA A 86 -12.43 -45.50 1.54
N PRO A 87 -12.81 -45.92 2.76
CA PRO A 87 -14.05 -46.68 2.98
C PRO A 87 -15.32 -45.84 2.84
N THR A 88 -16.12 -46.14 1.82
CA THR A 88 -17.40 -45.47 1.51
C THR A 88 -18.61 -46.04 2.25
N ALA A 89 -18.48 -47.21 2.89
CA ALA A 89 -19.60 -48.03 3.36
C ALA A 89 -20.40 -47.39 4.51
N GLY A 90 -21.52 -46.75 4.17
CA GLY A 90 -22.43 -46.04 5.10
C GLY A 90 -22.49 -44.53 4.87
N ALA A 91 -21.55 -43.97 4.10
CA ALA A 91 -21.56 -42.59 3.68
C ALA A 91 -22.57 -42.34 2.53
N ARG A 92 -23.06 -41.11 2.42
CA ARG A 92 -23.65 -40.62 1.17
C ARG A 92 -22.52 -40.41 0.15
N VAL A 93 -22.46 -41.29 -0.85
CA VAL A 93 -21.48 -41.22 -1.94
C VAL A 93 -21.84 -40.10 -2.92
N TRP A 94 -20.82 -39.36 -3.36
CA TRP A 94 -20.88 -38.36 -4.42
C TRP A 94 -19.84 -38.74 -5.48
N ASP A 95 -20.26 -39.04 -6.70
CA ASP A 95 -19.30 -39.21 -7.79
C ASP A 95 -18.71 -37.86 -8.20
N CYS A 96 -17.39 -37.80 -8.21
CA CYS A 96 -16.58 -36.63 -8.53
C CYS A 96 -15.54 -36.95 -9.62
N ALA A 97 -15.81 -37.96 -10.45
CA ALA A 97 -15.03 -38.25 -11.65
C ALA A 97 -14.83 -36.99 -12.52
N GLY A 98 -13.57 -36.70 -12.88
CA GLY A 98 -13.19 -35.50 -13.63
C GLY A 98 -13.24 -34.19 -12.85
N LEU A 99 -13.57 -34.21 -11.54
CA LEU A 99 -13.53 -33.04 -10.68
C LEU A 99 -12.23 -32.99 -9.88
N HIS A 100 -11.74 -31.78 -9.65
CA HIS A 100 -10.59 -31.54 -8.77
C HIS A 100 -11.09 -31.17 -7.37
N ILE A 101 -10.47 -31.75 -6.33
CA ILE A 101 -10.74 -31.41 -4.92
C ILE A 101 -9.47 -30.80 -4.32
N TYR A 102 -9.60 -29.60 -3.75
CA TYR A 102 -8.54 -28.90 -3.04
C TYR A 102 -8.94 -28.68 -1.58
N ALA A 103 -7.95 -28.40 -0.71
CA ALA A 103 -8.23 -27.80 0.59
C ALA A 103 -8.92 -26.44 0.40
N GLY A 104 -9.89 -26.15 1.26
CA GLY A 104 -10.64 -24.89 1.26
C GLY A 104 -9.73 -23.68 1.37
N PHE A 105 -9.90 -22.69 0.50
CA PHE A 105 -9.01 -21.51 0.51
C PHE A 105 -9.29 -20.64 1.75
N ILE A 106 -8.27 -19.91 2.20
CA ILE A 106 -8.32 -19.03 3.37
C ILE A 106 -7.92 -17.61 2.94
N ASP A 107 -8.82 -16.63 3.04
CA ASP A 107 -8.44 -15.23 2.81
C ASP A 107 -7.78 -14.69 4.07
N ALA A 108 -6.51 -14.32 3.96
CA ALA A 108 -5.72 -13.86 5.10
C ALA A 108 -6.06 -12.43 5.57
N TYR A 109 -6.90 -11.67 4.84
CA TYR A 109 -7.39 -10.38 5.32
C TYR A 109 -8.72 -9.96 4.65
N VAL A 110 -9.78 -9.89 5.45
CA VAL A 110 -11.06 -9.27 5.05
C VAL A 110 -11.38 -8.13 6.01
N ASP A 111 -11.45 -6.91 5.49
CA ASP A 111 -11.88 -5.74 6.26
C ASP A 111 -13.38 -5.79 6.57
N VAL A 112 -13.73 -5.62 7.85
CA VAL A 112 -15.11 -5.55 8.33
C VAL A 112 -15.35 -4.30 9.16
N THR A 113 -16.57 -3.76 9.11
CA THR A 113 -17.00 -2.67 10.00
C THR A 113 -17.39 -3.25 11.35
N VAL A 114 -16.77 -2.75 12.41
CA VAL A 114 -17.02 -3.13 13.81
C VAL A 114 -17.58 -1.89 14.53
N PRO A 115 -18.51 -2.01 15.49
CA PRO A 115 -18.84 -0.89 16.38
C PRO A 115 -17.58 -0.27 17.01
N LYS A 116 -17.64 1.03 17.33
CA LYS A 116 -16.63 1.65 18.20
C LYS A 116 -17.03 1.41 19.67
N PRO A 117 -16.07 1.37 20.60
CA PRO A 117 -16.36 1.48 22.02
C PRO A 117 -17.16 2.75 22.32
N ASP A 118 -18.04 2.73 23.32
CA ASP A 118 -18.65 3.93 23.88
C ASP A 118 -17.54 4.85 24.40
N ALA A 119 -17.49 6.10 23.93
CA ALA A 119 -16.50 7.10 24.30
C ALA A 119 -16.48 7.42 25.82
N ASN A 120 -17.55 7.09 26.54
CA ASN A 120 -17.67 7.28 27.99
C ASN A 120 -17.23 6.04 28.79
N ALA A 121 -16.83 4.95 28.14
CA ALA A 121 -16.44 3.72 28.82
C ALA A 121 -15.17 3.92 29.69
N PRO A 122 -15.15 3.43 30.94
CA PRO A 122 -13.97 3.53 31.79
C PRO A 122 -12.82 2.70 31.20
N GLY A 123 -11.60 3.24 31.24
CA GLY A 123 -10.41 2.54 30.75
C GLY A 123 -10.23 2.59 29.22
N LEU A 124 -10.86 3.51 28.49
CA LEU A 124 -10.40 3.82 27.13
C LEU A 124 -8.99 4.44 27.11
N HIS A 125 -8.34 4.32 25.95
CA HIS A 125 -7.11 5.07 25.67
C HIS A 125 -7.42 6.55 25.42
N TRP A 126 -6.49 7.45 25.78
CA TRP A 126 -6.67 8.91 25.63
C TRP A 126 -6.82 9.36 24.16
N ASN A 127 -6.28 8.60 23.22
CA ASN A 127 -6.45 8.80 21.79
C ASN A 127 -7.52 7.87 21.21
N THR A 128 -8.56 8.42 20.58
CA THR A 128 -9.70 7.67 20.03
C THR A 128 -9.38 6.86 18.76
N HIS A 129 -8.19 7.03 18.17
CA HIS A 129 -7.69 6.17 17.09
C HIS A 129 -6.93 4.93 17.61
N VAL A 130 -6.82 4.74 18.92
CA VAL A 130 -6.18 3.58 19.56
C VAL A 130 -7.26 2.75 20.25
N MET A 131 -7.71 1.68 19.58
CA MET A 131 -8.79 0.80 20.01
C MET A 131 -8.39 -0.69 20.03
N PRO A 132 -7.22 -1.10 20.56
CA PRO A 132 -6.77 -2.50 20.53
C PRO A 132 -7.70 -3.49 21.26
N GLN A 133 -8.49 -3.02 22.22
CA GLN A 133 -9.50 -3.78 22.97
C GLN A 133 -10.77 -4.10 22.17
N ARG A 134 -10.96 -3.48 21.01
CA ARG A 134 -12.07 -3.73 20.10
C ARG A 134 -11.88 -5.08 19.41
N SER A 135 -12.90 -5.92 19.35
CA SER A 135 -12.83 -7.18 18.60
C SER A 135 -13.78 -7.20 17.41
N VAL A 136 -13.33 -7.75 16.28
CA VAL A 136 -14.22 -8.10 15.17
C VAL A 136 -15.35 -9.05 15.58
N LEU A 137 -15.15 -9.82 16.65
CA LEU A 137 -16.17 -10.70 17.22
C LEU A 137 -17.30 -9.94 17.92
N ASP A 138 -17.19 -8.64 18.15
CA ASP A 138 -18.27 -7.81 18.69
C ASP A 138 -19.19 -7.27 17.58
N GLY A 139 -18.74 -7.31 16.32
CA GLY A 139 -19.51 -6.91 15.14
C GLY A 139 -20.43 -8.01 14.59
N THR A 140 -20.88 -7.80 13.35
CA THR A 140 -21.74 -8.73 12.59
C THR A 140 -20.97 -9.78 11.80
N GLY A 141 -19.63 -9.76 11.82
CA GLY A 141 -18.80 -10.62 10.98
C GLY A 141 -18.82 -10.22 9.49
N VAL A 142 -18.63 -11.20 8.61
CA VAL A 142 -18.70 -11.01 7.15
C VAL A 142 -20.17 -10.97 6.72
N ASP A 143 -20.57 -9.97 5.91
CA ASP A 143 -21.90 -9.93 5.32
C ASP A 143 -22.08 -11.04 4.25
N GLU A 144 -23.30 -11.56 4.08
CA GLU A 144 -23.54 -12.69 3.18
C GLU A 144 -23.25 -12.39 1.69
N ARG A 145 -23.23 -11.12 1.25
CA ARG A 145 -22.80 -10.77 -0.14
C ARG A 145 -21.28 -10.92 -0.28
N THR A 146 -20.51 -10.45 0.70
CA THR A 146 -19.06 -10.69 0.75
C THR A 146 -18.76 -12.18 0.95
N GLY A 147 -19.49 -12.86 1.83
CA GLY A 147 -19.38 -14.29 2.08
C GLY A 147 -19.66 -15.13 0.83
N GLU A 148 -20.73 -14.82 0.09
CA GLU A 148 -21.03 -15.48 -1.18
C GLU A 148 -19.94 -15.21 -2.24
N ALA A 149 -19.45 -13.97 -2.37
CA ALA A 149 -18.38 -13.64 -3.30
C ALA A 149 -17.07 -14.40 -2.98
N LEU A 150 -16.73 -14.56 -1.70
CA LEU A 150 -15.59 -15.34 -1.24
C LEU A 150 -15.78 -16.85 -1.51
N ARG A 151 -16.94 -17.42 -1.16
CA ARG A 151 -17.27 -18.83 -1.46
C ARG A 151 -17.25 -19.14 -2.96
N ARG A 152 -17.71 -18.22 -3.81
CA ARG A 152 -17.65 -18.32 -5.29
C ARG A 152 -16.21 -18.40 -5.84
N LEU A 153 -15.22 -17.93 -5.08
CA LEU A 153 -13.79 -18.00 -5.42
C LEU A 153 -13.08 -19.24 -4.81
N GLY A 154 -13.76 -20.02 -3.97
CA GLY A 154 -13.21 -21.18 -3.28
C GLY A 154 -12.81 -20.92 -1.81
N PHE A 155 -13.05 -19.72 -1.27
CA PHE A 155 -12.75 -19.42 0.13
C PHE A 155 -13.77 -20.07 1.07
N THR A 156 -13.26 -20.71 2.11
CA THR A 156 -14.02 -21.43 3.16
C THR A 156 -13.85 -20.81 4.54
N ALA A 157 -12.77 -20.05 4.72
CA ALA A 157 -12.44 -19.31 5.93
C ALA A 157 -11.89 -17.93 5.56
N ALA A 158 -12.02 -16.96 6.47
CA ALA A 158 -11.42 -15.64 6.33
C ALA A 158 -10.90 -15.13 7.69
N ALA A 159 -9.75 -14.45 7.68
CA ALA A 159 -9.32 -13.61 8.79
C ALA A 159 -9.97 -12.22 8.68
N ILE A 160 -10.99 -11.97 9.50
CA ILE A 160 -11.69 -10.68 9.55
C ILE A 160 -10.93 -9.68 10.43
N SER A 161 -10.80 -8.43 9.97
CA SER A 161 -10.01 -7.36 10.59
C SER A 161 -10.81 -6.05 10.68
N PRO A 162 -10.68 -5.24 11.75
CA PRO A 162 -11.33 -3.94 11.81
C PRO A 162 -10.69 -2.95 10.81
N SER A 163 -11.51 -2.02 10.30
CA SER A 163 -11.18 -1.20 9.12
C SER A 163 -10.69 0.23 9.38
N ASP A 164 -10.80 0.73 10.62
CA ASP A 164 -10.47 2.13 10.98
C ASP A 164 -9.74 2.27 12.32
N GLY A 165 -8.97 3.36 12.47
CA GLY A 165 -8.04 3.59 13.58
C GLY A 165 -6.56 3.35 13.22
N VAL A 166 -5.68 3.77 14.14
CA VAL A 166 -4.24 3.52 14.11
C VAL A 166 -3.94 2.16 14.77
N PHE A 167 -4.46 1.90 15.97
CA PHE A 167 -4.70 0.53 16.45
C PHE A 167 -6.19 0.25 16.27
N ARG A 168 -6.52 -0.62 15.32
CA ARG A 168 -7.91 -0.83 14.84
C ARG A 168 -8.69 -1.81 15.70
N GLY A 169 -7.98 -2.73 16.36
CA GLY A 169 -8.52 -3.81 17.18
C GLY A 169 -8.01 -5.20 16.76
N SER A 170 -8.48 -6.21 17.50
CA SER A 170 -8.14 -7.62 17.28
C SER A 170 -8.92 -8.25 16.12
N SER A 171 -8.22 -9.04 15.30
CA SER A 171 -8.78 -9.84 14.21
C SER A 171 -9.14 -11.27 14.65
N ALA A 172 -9.98 -11.96 13.89
CA ALA A 172 -10.36 -13.35 14.16
C ALA A 172 -10.49 -14.15 12.86
N VAL A 173 -10.24 -15.46 12.91
CA VAL A 173 -10.44 -16.36 11.76
C VAL A 173 -11.79 -17.04 11.90
N VAL A 174 -12.66 -16.83 10.92
CA VAL A 174 -14.06 -17.30 10.93
C VAL A 174 -14.37 -18.21 9.74
N SER A 175 -15.32 -19.11 9.94
CA SER A 175 -15.97 -19.90 8.89
C SER A 175 -16.81 -19.01 7.97
N LEU A 176 -16.78 -19.30 6.68
CA LEU A 176 -17.64 -18.66 5.68
C LEU A 176 -18.93 -19.46 5.41
N ALA A 177 -19.22 -20.48 6.22
CA ALA A 177 -20.44 -21.29 6.13
C ALA A 177 -21.70 -20.39 6.11
N LYS A 178 -22.66 -20.74 5.25
CA LYS A 178 -23.91 -19.98 5.13
C LYS A 178 -24.76 -20.15 6.40
N PRO A 179 -25.31 -19.07 7.01
CA PRO A 179 -26.18 -19.18 8.17
C PRO A 179 -27.41 -20.08 7.91
N VAL A 180 -27.77 -20.89 8.90
CA VAL A 180 -28.84 -21.91 8.80
C VAL A 180 -30.22 -21.27 8.58
N SER A 181 -30.43 -20.04 9.03
CA SER A 181 -31.52 -19.16 8.60
C SER A 181 -31.12 -17.69 8.74
N SER A 182 -31.88 -16.78 8.12
CA SER A 182 -31.77 -15.33 8.32
C SER A 182 -32.24 -14.85 9.70
N ALA A 183 -32.70 -15.74 10.56
CA ALA A 183 -33.18 -15.46 11.91
C ALA A 183 -32.38 -16.19 13.01
N SER A 184 -31.31 -16.93 12.67
CA SER A 184 -30.44 -17.50 13.70
C SER A 184 -29.55 -16.43 14.32
N ALA A 185 -29.40 -16.51 15.65
CA ALA A 185 -28.43 -15.71 16.42
C ALA A 185 -27.02 -16.35 16.45
N ASP A 186 -26.85 -17.54 15.87
CA ASP A 186 -25.59 -18.26 15.86
C ASP A 186 -24.57 -17.56 14.95
N ARG A 187 -23.52 -17.00 15.57
CA ARG A 187 -22.34 -16.49 14.85
C ARG A 187 -21.62 -17.65 14.15
N PRO A 188 -21.03 -17.43 12.95
CA PRO A 188 -20.31 -18.47 12.23
C PRO A 188 -19.15 -19.02 13.08
N PRO A 189 -18.79 -20.32 12.95
CA PRO A 189 -17.70 -20.94 13.72
C PRO A 189 -16.40 -20.13 13.67
N VAL A 190 -15.80 -19.92 14.85
CA VAL A 190 -14.57 -19.14 15.02
C VAL A 190 -13.39 -20.10 15.18
N TYR A 191 -12.57 -20.23 14.13
CA TYR A 191 -11.39 -21.10 14.13
C TYR A 191 -10.24 -20.53 14.98
N SER A 192 -10.08 -19.20 15.01
CA SER A 192 -9.19 -18.52 15.96
C SER A 192 -9.83 -17.21 16.42
N ARG A 193 -9.83 -16.97 17.74
CA ARG A 193 -10.41 -15.79 18.38
C ARG A 193 -9.56 -14.52 18.23
N ILE A 194 -8.25 -14.68 18.14
CA ILE A 194 -7.27 -13.61 17.91
C ILE A 194 -6.22 -14.16 16.94
N ALA A 195 -6.05 -13.53 15.77
CA ALA A 195 -4.96 -13.85 14.85
C ALA A 195 -3.86 -12.77 14.85
N TYR A 196 -4.23 -11.51 15.02
CA TYR A 196 -3.32 -10.36 15.13
C TYR A 196 -4.07 -9.13 15.68
N GLN A 197 -3.30 -8.14 16.14
CA GLN A 197 -3.76 -6.77 16.34
C GLN A 197 -3.52 -5.96 15.06
N ALA A 198 -4.56 -5.34 14.51
CA ALA A 198 -4.48 -4.61 13.25
C ALA A 198 -4.01 -3.16 13.46
N VAL A 199 -2.93 -2.77 12.76
CA VAL A 199 -2.25 -1.49 12.87
C VAL A 199 -2.25 -0.78 11.51
N GLY A 200 -2.54 0.52 11.51
CA GLY A 200 -2.56 1.37 10.31
C GLY A 200 -1.76 2.65 10.48
N PHE A 201 -1.05 3.06 9.43
CA PHE A 201 -0.27 4.31 9.38
C PHE A 201 -1.12 5.57 9.12
N SER A 202 -2.44 5.49 9.33
CA SER A 202 -3.38 6.60 9.22
C SER A 202 -4.62 6.36 10.09
N ALA A 203 -5.28 7.43 10.51
CA ALA A 203 -6.52 7.37 11.31
C ALA A 203 -7.69 6.65 10.60
N GLY A 204 -7.66 6.55 9.26
CA GLY A 204 -8.65 5.84 8.46
C GLY A 204 -8.19 5.57 7.03
N ARG A 205 -8.98 4.76 6.31
CA ARG A 205 -8.66 4.21 4.97
C ARG A 205 -8.50 5.26 3.85
N GLY A 206 -8.96 6.49 4.07
CA GLY A 206 -8.82 7.62 3.13
C GLY A 206 -7.49 8.38 3.22
N GLY A 207 -6.57 7.96 4.10
CA GLY A 207 -5.34 8.69 4.36
C GLY A 207 -5.57 9.98 5.16
N PHE A 208 -4.64 10.92 5.04
CA PHE A 208 -4.68 12.23 5.71
C PHE A 208 -5.31 13.28 4.78
N GLY A 209 -6.15 14.17 5.32
CA GLY A 209 -6.89 15.18 4.55
C GLY A 209 -8.39 14.88 4.38
N GLY A 210 -8.86 13.71 4.81
CA GLY A 210 -10.30 13.41 4.92
C GLY A 210 -10.95 14.23 6.04
N GLY A 211 -11.39 15.45 5.73
CA GLY A 211 -12.12 16.33 6.65
C GLY A 211 -13.48 15.75 7.05
N GLY A 212 -13.48 14.89 8.08
CA GLY A 212 -14.69 14.30 8.63
C GLY A 212 -15.55 15.37 9.29
N GLY A 213 -16.68 15.71 8.66
CA GLY A 213 -17.70 16.61 9.18
C GLY A 213 -18.49 16.00 10.35
N GLY A 214 -17.80 15.63 11.43
CA GLY A 214 -18.42 15.31 12.71
C GLY A 214 -19.04 16.56 13.35
N ALA A 215 -20.07 16.35 14.16
CA ALA A 215 -20.63 17.41 15.00
C ALA A 215 -19.57 17.92 16.00
N PRO A 216 -19.64 19.18 16.47
CA PRO A 216 -18.69 19.72 17.43
C PRO A 216 -18.78 18.99 18.78
N GLU A 217 -17.83 18.09 19.03
CA GLU A 217 -17.61 17.45 20.33
C GLU A 217 -17.12 18.47 21.37
N ALA A 218 -17.31 18.15 22.66
CA ALA A 218 -17.07 19.05 23.79
C ALA A 218 -15.62 19.59 23.85
N PRO A 219 -15.39 20.83 24.32
CA PRO A 219 -14.12 21.54 24.12
C PRO A 219 -12.86 20.82 24.62
N ASP A 220 -12.89 20.13 25.77
CA ASP A 220 -11.73 19.37 26.26
C ASP A 220 -11.40 18.12 25.41
N VAL A 221 -12.37 17.58 24.66
CA VAL A 221 -12.18 16.44 23.74
C VAL A 221 -11.44 16.88 22.46
N GLN A 222 -11.49 18.18 22.12
CA GLN A 222 -11.00 18.70 20.84
C GLN A 222 -9.47 18.72 20.70
N ARG A 223 -8.68 18.58 21.78
CA ARG A 223 -7.21 18.55 21.67
C ARG A 223 -6.71 17.29 20.94
N TRP A 224 -7.30 16.14 21.22
CA TRP A 224 -6.73 14.84 20.82
C TRP A 224 -7.42 14.23 19.59
N SER A 225 -8.67 14.62 19.30
CA SER A 225 -9.44 14.12 18.15
C SER A 225 -8.93 14.57 16.77
N ARG A 226 -7.93 15.47 16.72
CA ARG A 226 -7.23 15.89 15.49
C ARG A 226 -5.86 15.21 15.29
N TYR A 227 -5.37 14.44 16.26
CA TYR A 227 -4.05 13.81 16.22
C TYR A 227 -4.18 12.27 16.11
N PRO A 228 -3.54 11.60 15.15
CA PRO A 228 -2.53 12.13 14.23
C PRO A 228 -3.13 12.61 12.91
N SER A 229 -2.65 13.76 12.41
CA SER A 229 -3.00 14.32 11.10
C SER A 229 -1.95 14.03 10.02
N SER A 230 -0.87 13.30 10.33
CA SER A 230 0.24 12.95 9.44
C SER A 230 0.76 11.53 9.66
N GLN A 231 1.50 11.00 8.69
CA GLN A 231 2.08 9.65 8.77
C GLN A 231 3.11 9.52 9.91
N MET A 232 3.90 10.57 10.15
CA MET A 232 4.87 10.60 11.26
C MET A 232 4.20 10.67 12.63
N GLY A 233 3.07 11.39 12.76
CA GLY A 233 2.24 11.36 13.97
C GLY A 233 1.64 9.98 14.22
N ALA A 234 1.18 9.29 13.16
CA ALA A 234 0.70 7.92 13.30
C ALA A 234 1.82 6.97 13.75
N ILE A 235 3.03 7.10 13.18
CA ILE A 235 4.20 6.31 13.61
C ILE A 235 4.58 6.61 15.07
N ALA A 236 4.60 7.87 15.49
CA ALA A 236 4.92 8.24 16.87
C ALA A 236 3.85 7.77 17.87
N LEU A 237 2.57 7.88 17.52
CA LEU A 237 1.46 7.32 18.31
C LEU A 237 1.57 5.79 18.42
N ILE A 238 1.98 5.09 17.35
CA ILE A 238 2.26 3.64 17.41
C ILE A 238 3.35 3.35 18.43
N ARG A 239 4.48 4.07 18.39
CA ARG A 239 5.57 3.90 19.38
C ARG A 239 5.11 4.19 20.80
N GLN A 240 4.45 5.34 21.04
CA GLN A 240 4.03 5.74 22.38
C GLN A 240 3.02 4.75 22.97
N THR A 241 2.08 4.23 22.16
CA THR A 241 1.12 3.20 22.60
C THR A 241 1.83 1.90 23.01
N LEU A 242 2.86 1.47 22.28
CA LEU A 242 3.63 0.27 22.63
C LEU A 242 4.48 0.49 23.89
N ILE A 243 5.08 1.67 24.04
CA ILE A 243 5.78 2.11 25.26
C ILE A 243 4.84 2.07 26.47
N ASP A 244 3.65 2.68 26.35
CA ASP A 244 2.67 2.77 27.43
C ASP A 244 2.15 1.38 27.82
N SER A 245 1.96 0.48 26.85
CA SER A 245 1.54 -0.91 27.09
C SER A 245 2.63 -1.74 27.79
N ASP A 246 3.88 -1.68 27.33
CA ASP A 246 5.00 -2.39 27.95
C ASP A 246 5.27 -1.87 29.38
N TRP A 247 5.15 -0.56 29.60
CA TRP A 247 5.20 0.02 30.94
C TRP A 247 4.07 -0.50 31.83
N GLN A 248 2.81 -0.46 31.36
CA GLN A 248 1.65 -0.95 32.10
C GLN A 248 1.76 -2.44 32.46
N ALA A 249 2.23 -3.27 31.53
CA ALA A 249 2.50 -4.69 31.79
C ALA A 249 3.58 -4.87 32.87
N SER A 250 4.68 -4.11 32.81
CA SER A 250 5.75 -4.18 33.81
C SER A 250 5.27 -3.80 35.22
N GLN A 251 4.41 -2.78 35.34
CA GLN A 251 3.87 -2.32 36.62
C GLN A 251 2.88 -3.31 37.24
N ARG A 252 2.12 -4.06 36.42
CA ARG A 252 1.27 -5.16 36.91
C ARG A 252 2.11 -6.35 37.38
N ASN A 253 3.18 -6.68 36.65
CA ASN A 253 4.10 -7.74 37.03
C ASN A 253 4.89 -7.42 38.32
N SER A 254 5.06 -6.14 38.69
CA SER A 254 5.58 -5.73 40.00
C SER A 254 4.53 -5.74 41.13
N GLY A 255 3.30 -6.18 40.86
CA GLY A 255 2.20 -6.20 41.84
C GLY A 255 1.56 -4.84 42.09
N THR A 256 1.84 -3.81 41.27
CA THR A 256 1.21 -2.50 41.42
C THR A 256 -0.24 -2.55 40.94
N LEU A 257 -1.18 -2.18 41.82
CA LEU A 257 -2.58 -1.99 41.47
C LEU A 257 -2.74 -0.83 40.47
N ILE A 258 -3.03 -1.16 39.22
CA ILE A 258 -3.40 -0.23 38.15
C ILE A 258 -4.71 -0.70 37.53
N THR A 259 -5.63 0.23 37.30
CA THR A 259 -6.96 -0.01 36.71
C THR A 259 -6.87 -0.70 35.34
N ALA A 260 -7.83 -1.58 35.05
CA ALA A 260 -8.01 -2.18 33.73
C ALA A 260 -8.24 -1.10 32.65
N ASN A 261 -7.60 -1.24 31.49
CA ASN A 261 -7.78 -0.30 30.37
C ASN A 261 -7.47 -0.95 29.00
N ALA A 262 -7.68 -0.20 27.93
CA ALA A 262 -7.48 -0.57 26.54
C ALA A 262 -6.14 -1.29 26.24
N LEU A 263 -5.04 -0.86 26.85
CA LEU A 263 -3.70 -1.38 26.58
C LEU A 263 -3.49 -2.83 27.07
N ASP A 264 -4.37 -3.32 27.95
CA ASP A 264 -4.37 -4.74 28.36
C ASP A 264 -4.60 -5.71 27.18
N ALA A 265 -5.13 -5.20 26.06
CA ALA A 265 -5.28 -5.95 24.81
C ALA A 265 -4.03 -5.94 23.89
N LEU A 266 -2.96 -5.22 24.26
CA LEU A 266 -1.65 -5.18 23.57
C LEU A 266 -0.51 -5.75 24.45
N PRO A 267 -0.62 -7.00 24.96
CA PRO A 267 0.37 -7.55 25.87
C PRO A 267 1.79 -7.49 25.31
N ALA A 268 2.76 -7.34 26.21
CA ALA A 268 4.17 -7.58 25.91
C ALA A 268 4.36 -8.99 25.33
N TYR A 269 5.31 -9.15 24.40
CA TYR A 269 5.66 -10.49 23.94
C TYR A 269 6.26 -11.30 25.09
N ALA A 270 5.54 -12.32 25.53
CA ALA A 270 6.08 -13.40 26.35
C ALA A 270 6.31 -14.61 25.44
N ALA A 271 7.51 -15.20 25.50
CA ALA A 271 7.76 -16.49 24.87
C ALA A 271 6.82 -17.54 25.49
N PRO A 272 6.19 -18.42 24.70
CA PRO A 272 5.29 -19.43 25.23
C PRO A 272 6.03 -20.38 26.18
N ALA A 273 5.42 -20.65 27.33
CA ALA A 273 5.91 -21.69 28.23
C ALA A 273 5.87 -23.06 27.51
N PRO A 274 6.86 -23.96 27.73
CA PRO A 274 6.84 -25.30 27.16
C PRO A 274 5.55 -26.04 27.55
N VAL A 275 4.80 -26.51 26.55
CA VAL A 275 3.51 -27.16 26.76
C VAL A 275 3.72 -28.54 27.38
N GLN A 276 3.53 -28.62 28.70
CA GLN A 276 3.44 -29.88 29.44
C GLN A 276 2.21 -30.67 28.95
N PRO A 277 2.35 -31.92 28.46
CA PRO A 277 1.22 -32.71 27.99
C PRO A 277 0.36 -33.19 29.16
N VAL A 278 -0.77 -32.52 29.39
CA VAL A 278 -1.79 -32.90 30.39
C VAL A 278 -3.04 -33.41 29.66
N GLY A 279 -3.71 -34.41 30.24
CA GLY A 279 -4.69 -35.27 29.58
C GLY A 279 -5.86 -34.59 28.85
N ALA A 280 -6.43 -35.33 27.89
CA ALA A 280 -7.35 -34.85 26.85
C ALA A 280 -8.73 -34.37 27.34
N ALA A 281 -8.79 -33.19 27.96
CA ALA A 281 -10.01 -32.37 28.12
C ALA A 281 -9.70 -30.91 28.55
N ARG A 282 -9.29 -30.03 27.61
CA ARG A 282 -9.34 -28.56 27.77
C ARG A 282 -9.19 -27.82 26.43
N LEU A 283 -9.60 -26.55 26.40
CA LEU A 283 -9.52 -25.71 25.20
C LEU A 283 -8.08 -25.54 24.72
N GLU A 284 -7.93 -25.47 23.39
CA GLU A 284 -6.68 -25.22 22.69
C GLU A 284 -6.12 -23.83 23.00
N VAL A 285 -5.23 -23.73 23.99
CA VAL A 285 -4.34 -22.58 24.15
C VAL A 285 -3.20 -22.74 23.13
N HIS A 286 -3.42 -22.25 21.91
CA HIS A 286 -2.36 -22.22 20.90
C HIS A 286 -1.16 -21.42 21.43
N PRO A 287 0.07 -21.94 21.36
CA PRO A 287 1.26 -21.32 21.99
C PRO A 287 1.83 -20.13 21.19
N MET A 288 1.06 -19.53 20.28
CA MET A 288 1.45 -18.33 19.55
C MET A 288 0.80 -17.11 20.19
N PRO A 289 1.56 -16.08 20.61
CA PRO A 289 1.02 -14.91 21.30
C PRO A 289 0.38 -13.93 20.30
N PHE A 290 -0.70 -14.35 19.64
CA PHE A 290 -1.39 -13.59 18.59
C PHE A 290 -1.92 -12.22 19.05
N ALA A 291 -2.16 -12.03 20.35
CA ALA A 291 -2.50 -10.72 20.93
C ALA A 291 -1.32 -9.72 20.93
N ALA A 292 -0.08 -10.20 20.84
CA ALA A 292 1.12 -9.38 20.69
C ALA A 292 1.60 -9.29 19.22
N THR A 293 1.05 -10.09 18.31
CA THR A 293 1.35 -10.04 16.87
C THR A 293 0.69 -8.82 16.24
N LEU A 294 1.49 -7.97 15.60
CA LEU A 294 1.02 -6.76 14.90
C LEU A 294 0.90 -7.01 13.39
N LEU A 295 -0.28 -6.81 12.81
CA LEU A 295 -0.44 -6.72 11.37
C LEU A 295 -0.40 -5.25 10.93
N PHE A 296 0.56 -4.88 10.09
CA PHE A 296 0.63 -3.53 9.51
C PHE A 296 -0.05 -3.48 8.15
N ASP A 297 -1.05 -2.61 8.00
CA ASP A 297 -1.70 -2.30 6.73
C ASP A 297 -0.90 -1.21 5.97
N ALA A 298 -0.02 -1.66 5.07
CA ALA A 298 0.84 -0.80 4.27
C ALA A 298 0.18 -0.45 2.93
N THR A 299 0.20 0.82 2.52
CA THR A 299 -0.30 1.26 1.21
C THR A 299 0.80 1.63 0.22
N ASP A 300 2.08 1.65 0.65
CA ASP A 300 3.26 1.68 -0.22
C ASP A 300 4.40 0.76 0.27
N GLU A 301 5.41 0.61 -0.57
CA GLU A 301 6.64 -0.16 -0.32
C GLU A 301 7.53 0.36 0.83
N LEU A 302 7.34 1.61 1.30
CA LEU A 302 8.07 2.16 2.45
C LEU A 302 7.37 1.83 3.77
N GLU A 303 6.04 1.82 3.80
CA GLU A 303 5.25 1.38 4.95
C GLU A 303 5.49 -0.09 5.32
N VAL A 304 5.77 -0.95 4.33
CA VAL A 304 6.24 -2.33 4.56
C VAL A 304 7.53 -2.33 5.41
N LEU A 305 8.52 -1.53 5.03
CA LEU A 305 9.80 -1.42 5.75
C LEU A 305 9.63 -0.76 7.12
N ARG A 306 8.80 0.30 7.21
CA ARG A 306 8.52 1.03 8.46
C ARG A 306 7.80 0.14 9.49
N GLY A 307 6.83 -0.69 9.06
CA GLY A 307 6.14 -1.64 9.94
C GLY A 307 7.06 -2.70 10.51
N ILE A 308 7.91 -3.30 9.67
CA ILE A 308 8.94 -4.26 10.09
C ILE A 308 9.93 -3.61 11.06
N LYS A 309 10.38 -2.38 10.77
CA LYS A 309 11.30 -1.61 11.63
C LYS A 309 10.69 -1.35 13.02
N ILE A 310 9.43 -0.92 13.09
CA ILE A 310 8.73 -0.67 14.36
C ILE A 310 8.50 -1.97 15.15
N ALA A 311 8.05 -3.05 14.51
CA ALA A 311 7.88 -4.34 15.19
C ALA A 311 9.19 -4.85 15.79
N ARG A 312 10.31 -4.70 15.05
CA ARG A 312 11.66 -4.99 15.52
C ARG A 312 12.15 -4.00 16.59
N GLU A 313 11.68 -2.75 16.61
CA GLU A 313 12.01 -1.79 17.68
C GLU A 313 11.43 -2.25 19.04
N PHE A 314 10.23 -2.86 19.03
CA PHE A 314 9.44 -3.26 20.21
C PHE A 314 9.37 -4.76 20.51
N ASP A 315 10.20 -5.58 19.85
CA ASP A 315 10.20 -7.06 19.93
C ASP A 315 8.81 -7.70 19.81
N ARG A 316 8.01 -7.22 18.85
CA ARG A 316 6.69 -7.77 18.52
C ARG A 316 6.73 -8.64 17.28
N PRO A 317 6.04 -9.80 17.23
CA PRO A 317 5.84 -10.54 15.99
C PRO A 317 5.09 -9.68 14.98
N ALA A 318 5.42 -9.79 13.70
CA ALA A 318 4.85 -8.95 12.65
C ALA A 318 4.20 -9.77 11.54
N ILE A 319 3.17 -9.20 10.95
CA ILE A 319 2.62 -9.55 9.63
C ILE A 319 2.50 -8.24 8.85
N VAL A 320 2.69 -8.24 7.54
CA VAL A 320 2.42 -7.07 6.71
C VAL A 320 1.34 -7.38 5.69
N LEU A 321 0.24 -6.62 5.71
CA LEU A 321 -0.68 -6.53 4.59
C LEU A 321 -0.09 -5.55 3.58
N GLY A 322 0.46 -6.08 2.50
CA GLY A 322 1.21 -5.34 1.49
C GLY A 322 0.38 -4.30 0.72
N SER A 323 1.08 -3.51 -0.10
CA SER A 323 0.49 -2.58 -1.07
C SER A 323 0.13 -3.27 -2.38
N GLY A 324 0.76 -4.43 -2.68
CA GLY A 324 0.71 -5.07 -4.00
C GLY A 324 1.78 -4.57 -4.96
N LEU A 325 2.69 -3.70 -4.50
CA LEU A 325 3.72 -3.00 -5.28
C LEU A 325 5.16 -3.33 -4.83
N GLU A 326 5.32 -4.36 -3.99
CA GLU A 326 6.58 -4.73 -3.31
C GLU A 326 7.73 -5.02 -4.28
N PHE A 327 7.42 -5.50 -5.50
CA PHE A 327 8.39 -5.68 -6.58
C PHE A 327 9.28 -4.45 -6.85
N ARG A 328 8.74 -3.23 -6.63
CA ARG A 328 9.47 -1.96 -6.78
C ARG A 328 10.63 -1.80 -5.79
N ARG A 329 10.61 -2.53 -4.66
CA ARG A 329 11.62 -2.49 -3.60
C ARG A 329 12.01 -3.89 -3.12
N LEU A 330 11.97 -4.86 -4.04
CA LEU A 330 12.06 -6.30 -3.75
C LEU A 330 13.26 -6.66 -2.86
N ALA A 331 14.46 -6.15 -3.15
CA ALA A 331 15.67 -6.52 -2.41
C ALA A 331 15.61 -6.09 -0.94
N ALA A 332 15.17 -4.86 -0.65
CA ALA A 332 15.07 -4.38 0.73
C ALA A 332 13.89 -5.02 1.47
N ILE A 333 12.77 -5.30 0.80
CA ILE A 333 11.63 -6.01 1.40
C ILE A 333 11.98 -7.47 1.69
N ALA A 334 12.68 -8.16 0.80
CA ALA A 334 13.20 -9.51 1.03
C ALA A 334 14.19 -9.53 2.22
N GLU A 335 15.13 -8.59 2.28
CA GLU A 335 16.06 -8.48 3.41
C GLU A 335 15.34 -8.14 4.73
N ALA A 336 14.34 -7.26 4.69
CA ALA A 336 13.54 -6.92 5.86
C ALA A 336 12.67 -8.10 6.35
N THR A 337 12.12 -8.90 5.45
CA THR A 337 11.23 -10.03 5.79
C THR A 337 11.96 -11.32 6.16
N LYS A 338 13.26 -11.46 5.86
CA LYS A 338 14.11 -12.56 6.35
C LYS A 338 14.14 -12.62 7.88
N GLY A 339 14.29 -13.84 8.38
CA GLY A 339 14.50 -14.14 9.79
C GLY A 339 14.64 -15.65 10.05
N GLU A 340 14.97 -15.99 11.28
CA GLU A 340 15.14 -17.35 11.77
C GLU A 340 13.82 -17.87 12.39
N PRO A 341 13.25 -18.99 11.91
CA PRO A 341 12.11 -19.63 12.57
C PRO A 341 12.42 -19.97 14.03
N ASN A 342 11.47 -19.69 14.93
CA ASN A 342 11.58 -19.89 16.39
C ASN A 342 12.60 -18.99 17.13
N ALA A 343 13.19 -17.98 16.49
CA ALA A 343 14.00 -16.97 17.18
C ALA A 343 13.12 -15.97 17.97
N SER A 344 13.72 -15.00 18.66
CA SER A 344 12.97 -13.88 19.27
C SER A 344 12.25 -13.05 18.18
N PRO A 345 11.14 -12.34 18.47
CA PRO A 345 10.35 -11.64 17.46
C PRO A 345 11.14 -10.70 16.55
N ARG A 346 12.11 -9.95 17.11
CA ARG A 346 13.10 -9.14 16.37
C ARG A 346 13.78 -9.89 15.21
N LYS A 347 14.00 -11.20 15.37
CA LYS A 347 14.71 -12.08 14.44
C LYS A 347 13.80 -13.04 13.66
N GLN A 348 12.49 -13.09 13.95
CA GLN A 348 11.57 -13.96 13.22
C GLN A 348 11.38 -13.47 11.77
N PRO A 349 11.07 -14.37 10.82
CA PRO A 349 10.66 -13.98 9.47
C PRO A 349 9.30 -13.26 9.52
N VAL A 350 9.11 -12.27 8.65
CA VAL A 350 7.86 -11.49 8.59
C VAL A 350 7.08 -11.87 7.33
N PRO A 351 5.93 -12.56 7.44
CA PRO A 351 5.10 -12.90 6.28
C PRO A 351 4.39 -11.68 5.70
N VAL A 352 4.18 -11.73 4.37
CA VAL A 352 3.45 -10.72 3.60
C VAL A 352 2.12 -11.29 3.13
N ILE A 353 1.03 -10.68 3.56
CA ILE A 353 -0.30 -10.87 2.97
C ILE A 353 -0.38 -9.93 1.77
N LEU A 354 -0.28 -10.49 0.56
CA LEU A 354 -0.17 -9.78 -0.70
C LEU A 354 -1.56 -9.56 -1.33
N PRO A 355 -2.02 -8.30 -1.51
CA PRO A 355 -3.25 -8.02 -2.21
C PRO A 355 -3.10 -8.31 -3.70
N LEU A 356 -3.95 -9.18 -4.25
CA LEU A 356 -3.90 -9.57 -5.65
C LEU A 356 -4.68 -8.60 -6.54
N ALA A 357 -4.34 -7.31 -6.40
CA ALA A 357 -5.11 -6.16 -6.85
C ALA A 357 -4.34 -5.34 -7.90
N PHE A 358 -4.16 -5.89 -9.11
CA PHE A 358 -3.37 -5.23 -10.15
C PHE A 358 -4.02 -3.92 -10.65
N PRO A 359 -3.21 -2.90 -10.99
CA PRO A 359 -3.71 -1.69 -11.64
C PRO A 359 -4.30 -2.01 -13.03
N ARG A 360 -5.25 -1.20 -13.46
CA ARG A 360 -5.78 -1.24 -14.84
C ARG A 360 -4.74 -0.65 -15.79
N ALA A 361 -4.81 -1.03 -17.07
CA ALA A 361 -4.09 -0.31 -18.11
C ALA A 361 -4.53 1.17 -18.13
N PRO A 362 -3.60 2.15 -18.13
CA PRO A 362 -3.90 3.52 -18.51
C PRO A 362 -4.62 3.55 -19.87
N ARG A 363 -5.77 4.24 -19.95
CA ARG A 363 -6.53 4.40 -21.19
C ARG A 363 -5.83 5.43 -22.08
N VAL A 364 -5.29 5.00 -23.22
CA VAL A 364 -4.64 5.89 -24.20
C VAL A 364 -5.23 5.62 -25.58
N ALA A 365 -5.80 6.64 -26.24
CA ALA A 365 -6.38 6.52 -27.58
C ALA A 365 -5.39 6.99 -28.66
N SER A 366 -4.41 7.81 -28.27
CA SER A 366 -3.39 8.44 -29.10
C SER A 366 -2.03 8.44 -28.39
N VAL A 367 -0.98 8.86 -29.10
CA VAL A 367 0.36 9.07 -28.51
C VAL A 367 0.35 10.20 -27.49
N GLY A 368 -0.39 11.29 -27.73
CA GLY A 368 -0.50 12.42 -26.80
C GLY A 368 -1.18 12.05 -25.48
N ASP A 369 -2.18 11.16 -25.50
CA ASP A 369 -2.75 10.64 -24.25
C ASP A 369 -1.69 9.88 -23.44
N ALA A 370 -0.82 9.12 -24.11
CA ALA A 370 0.26 8.37 -23.47
C ALA A 370 1.42 9.25 -22.98
N GLU A 371 1.61 10.45 -23.55
CA GLU A 371 2.54 11.45 -23.01
C GLU A 371 2.04 11.99 -21.67
N SER A 372 0.71 12.13 -21.49
CA SER A 372 0.11 12.57 -20.21
C SER A 372 0.16 11.53 -19.07
N VAL A 373 0.48 10.27 -19.38
CA VAL A 373 0.60 9.18 -18.39
C VAL A 373 2.03 9.11 -17.85
N GLU A 374 2.20 8.95 -16.55
CA GLU A 374 3.51 8.85 -15.93
C GLU A 374 4.25 7.55 -16.26
N LEU A 375 5.56 7.63 -16.50
CA LEU A 375 6.33 6.44 -16.87
C LEU A 375 6.36 5.42 -15.72
N ARG A 376 6.41 5.91 -14.47
CA ARG A 376 6.29 5.06 -13.27
C ARG A 376 4.93 4.34 -13.22
N GLU A 377 3.85 4.93 -13.73
CA GLU A 377 2.53 4.28 -13.81
C GLU A 377 2.54 3.19 -14.88
N MET A 378 3.02 3.49 -16.09
CA MET A 378 3.12 2.52 -17.19
C MET A 378 3.95 1.28 -16.79
N MET A 379 5.13 1.50 -16.19
CA MET A 379 6.00 0.43 -15.70
C MET A 379 5.32 -0.35 -14.55
N THR A 380 4.57 0.33 -13.67
CA THR A 380 3.82 -0.34 -12.59
C THR A 380 2.76 -1.27 -13.16
N TRP A 381 2.02 -0.85 -14.20
CA TRP A 381 1.00 -1.67 -14.85
C TRP A 381 1.57 -2.95 -15.48
N GLU A 382 2.69 -2.86 -16.19
CA GLU A 382 3.32 -4.02 -16.79
C GLU A 382 3.88 -4.99 -15.74
N GLN A 383 4.53 -4.46 -14.70
CA GLN A 383 5.29 -5.25 -13.73
C GLN A 383 4.43 -5.86 -12.61
N ALA A 384 3.32 -5.25 -12.22
CA ALA A 384 2.51 -5.72 -11.07
C ALA A 384 2.11 -7.21 -11.11
N PRO A 385 1.75 -7.83 -12.26
CA PRO A 385 1.48 -9.26 -12.33
C PRO A 385 2.67 -10.19 -12.00
N THR A 386 3.90 -9.69 -12.11
CA THR A 386 5.11 -10.44 -11.76
C THR A 386 5.39 -10.47 -10.24
N ASN A 387 4.74 -9.62 -9.45
CA ASN A 387 5.04 -9.43 -8.03
C ASN A 387 4.96 -10.73 -7.19
N PRO A 388 3.93 -11.61 -7.33
CA PRO A 388 3.87 -12.85 -6.57
C PRO A 388 5.03 -13.81 -6.88
N ARG A 389 5.41 -13.92 -8.16
CA ARG A 389 6.60 -14.68 -8.63
C ARG A 389 7.87 -14.13 -7.98
N ARG A 390 8.06 -12.81 -8.04
CA ARG A 390 9.27 -12.13 -7.55
C ARG A 390 9.45 -12.30 -6.03
N LEU A 391 8.38 -12.11 -5.25
CA LEU A 391 8.41 -12.31 -3.80
C LEU A 391 8.71 -13.77 -3.42
N ALA A 392 8.07 -14.74 -4.09
CA ALA A 392 8.34 -16.17 -3.87
C ALA A 392 9.79 -16.56 -4.23
N ALA A 393 10.32 -16.06 -5.35
CA ALA A 393 11.70 -16.29 -5.77
C ALA A 393 12.73 -15.63 -4.84
N ALA A 394 12.36 -14.52 -4.18
CA ALA A 394 13.17 -13.86 -3.15
C ALA A 394 13.08 -14.53 -1.76
N GLY A 395 12.31 -15.62 -1.62
CA GLY A 395 12.16 -16.37 -0.36
C GLY A 395 11.16 -15.77 0.64
N VAL A 396 10.34 -14.81 0.23
CA VAL A 396 9.35 -14.18 1.11
C VAL A 396 8.16 -15.11 1.32
N GLN A 397 7.75 -15.32 2.58
CA GLN A 397 6.53 -16.07 2.89
C GLN A 397 5.30 -15.22 2.53
N VAL A 398 4.59 -15.61 1.47
CA VAL A 398 3.42 -14.90 0.93
C VAL A 398 2.12 -15.68 1.13
N ALA A 399 1.06 -14.98 1.56
CA ALA A 399 -0.32 -15.41 1.36
C ALA A 399 -1.07 -14.40 0.47
N LEU A 400 -2.03 -14.86 -0.33
CA LEU A 400 -2.81 -13.98 -1.21
C LEU A 400 -4.15 -13.60 -0.57
N THR A 401 -4.61 -12.37 -0.79
CA THR A 401 -5.90 -11.85 -0.30
C THR A 401 -6.72 -11.19 -1.41
N THR A 402 -8.05 -11.24 -1.29
CA THR A 402 -8.99 -10.45 -2.11
C THR A 402 -9.08 -8.98 -1.68
N SER A 403 -8.43 -8.59 -0.59
CA SER A 403 -8.37 -7.20 -0.13
C SER A 403 -7.73 -6.25 -1.14
N LYS A 404 -8.02 -4.95 -1.00
CA LYS A 404 -7.58 -3.82 -1.85
C LYS A 404 -7.97 -3.91 -3.35
N ALA A 405 -8.50 -5.04 -3.83
CA ALA A 405 -9.12 -5.16 -5.15
C ALA A 405 -10.41 -4.32 -5.25
N ARG A 406 -10.67 -3.74 -6.43
CA ARG A 406 -11.89 -2.93 -6.67
C ARG A 406 -13.15 -3.79 -6.73
N ASP A 407 -13.00 -5.03 -7.18
CA ASP A 407 -14.01 -6.07 -7.18
C ASP A 407 -13.29 -7.39 -6.83
N ARG A 408 -13.80 -8.11 -5.83
CA ARG A 408 -13.20 -9.37 -5.36
C ARG A 408 -13.26 -10.46 -6.43
N ALA A 409 -14.21 -10.40 -7.37
CA ALA A 409 -14.28 -11.36 -8.48
C ALA A 409 -13.00 -11.38 -9.35
N GLN A 410 -12.34 -10.22 -9.50
CA GLN A 410 -11.08 -10.10 -10.26
C GLN A 410 -9.90 -10.85 -9.64
N PHE A 411 -9.99 -11.26 -8.37
CA PHE A 411 -8.94 -12.04 -7.69
C PHE A 411 -8.50 -13.24 -8.53
N ARG A 412 -9.47 -13.97 -9.11
CA ARG A 412 -9.15 -15.17 -9.89
C ARG A 412 -8.53 -14.87 -11.25
N GLU A 413 -8.99 -13.82 -11.92
CA GLU A 413 -8.40 -13.36 -13.17
C GLU A 413 -6.94 -12.95 -12.95
N ASN A 414 -6.68 -12.23 -11.86
CA ASN A 414 -5.34 -11.82 -11.43
C ASN A 414 -4.48 -13.02 -10.97
N LEU A 415 -5.06 -14.06 -10.38
CA LEU A 415 -4.33 -15.29 -10.02
C LEU A 415 -3.84 -16.05 -11.25
N ILE A 416 -4.71 -16.27 -12.24
CA ILE A 416 -4.32 -16.87 -13.52
C ILE A 416 -3.29 -15.97 -14.24
N LYS A 417 -3.45 -14.63 -14.18
CA LYS A 417 -2.46 -13.71 -14.74
C LYS A 417 -1.10 -13.80 -14.04
N ALA A 418 -1.05 -13.91 -12.71
CA ALA A 418 0.20 -14.13 -11.98
C ALA A 418 0.89 -15.44 -12.40
N ILE A 419 0.12 -16.51 -12.63
CA ILE A 419 0.62 -17.80 -13.10
C ILE A 419 1.15 -17.70 -14.54
N LYS A 420 0.44 -17.01 -15.45
CA LYS A 420 0.96 -16.69 -16.80
C LYS A 420 2.27 -15.88 -16.75
N HIS A 421 2.39 -14.95 -15.80
CA HIS A 421 3.60 -14.18 -15.53
C HIS A 421 4.64 -14.95 -14.66
N GLY A 422 4.53 -16.29 -14.57
CA GLY A 422 5.58 -17.18 -14.06
C GLY A 422 5.53 -17.48 -12.55
N LEU A 423 4.39 -17.31 -11.89
CA LEU A 423 4.13 -17.91 -10.57
C LEU A 423 3.81 -19.41 -10.76
N ALA A 424 4.56 -20.29 -10.08
CA ALA A 424 4.31 -21.73 -10.13
C ALA A 424 2.93 -22.10 -9.52
N PRO A 425 2.10 -22.94 -10.17
CA PRO A 425 0.77 -23.33 -9.68
C PRO A 425 0.77 -23.88 -8.24
N GLU A 426 1.78 -24.65 -7.87
CA GLU A 426 1.96 -25.25 -6.55
C GLU A 426 2.18 -24.16 -5.48
N LYS A 427 2.96 -23.12 -5.83
CA LYS A 427 3.15 -21.97 -4.93
C LYS A 427 1.90 -21.08 -4.91
N ALA A 428 1.19 -20.91 -6.02
CA ALA A 428 -0.09 -20.21 -6.05
C ALA A 428 -1.14 -20.88 -5.13
N LEU A 429 -1.24 -22.21 -5.17
CA LEU A 429 -2.11 -23.00 -4.30
C LEU A 429 -1.67 -22.90 -2.82
N ALA A 430 -0.37 -22.99 -2.53
CA ALA A 430 0.16 -22.81 -1.17
C ALA A 430 -0.18 -21.44 -0.58
N MET A 431 -0.08 -20.36 -1.38
CA MET A 431 -0.40 -18.99 -0.95
C MET A 431 -1.88 -18.75 -0.61
N VAL A 432 -2.80 -19.66 -1.00
CA VAL A 432 -4.23 -19.59 -0.63
C VAL A 432 -4.69 -20.71 0.33
N THR A 433 -3.80 -21.64 0.69
CA THR A 433 -4.11 -22.78 1.57
C THR A 433 -3.15 -22.90 2.76
N THR A 434 -1.98 -23.52 2.56
CA THR A 434 -1.02 -23.86 3.63
C THR A 434 -0.36 -22.63 4.25
N THR A 435 0.01 -21.64 3.44
CA THR A 435 0.67 -20.42 3.93
C THR A 435 -0.25 -19.55 4.80
N PRO A 436 -1.47 -19.18 4.37
CA PRO A 436 -2.39 -18.44 5.25
C PRO A 436 -2.78 -19.26 6.49
N ALA A 437 -2.95 -20.58 6.40
CA ALA A 437 -3.19 -21.41 7.58
C ALA A 437 -2.05 -21.32 8.61
N SER A 438 -0.79 -21.26 8.15
CA SER A 438 0.39 -21.15 9.00
C SER A 438 0.55 -19.76 9.63
N ILE A 439 0.25 -18.70 8.87
CA ILE A 439 0.34 -17.31 9.36
C ILE A 439 -0.72 -17.05 10.44
N LEU A 440 -1.92 -17.64 10.29
CA LEU A 440 -3.08 -17.41 11.14
C LEU A 440 -3.22 -18.40 12.31
N GLY A 441 -2.32 -19.38 12.45
CA GLY A 441 -2.36 -20.36 13.54
C GLY A 441 -3.43 -21.44 13.43
N VAL A 442 -3.84 -21.81 12.20
CA VAL A 442 -4.93 -22.77 11.94
C VAL A 442 -4.51 -23.98 11.07
N SER A 443 -3.20 -24.17 10.83
CA SER A 443 -2.64 -25.31 10.07
C SER A 443 -2.94 -26.70 10.67
N ASP A 444 -3.28 -26.76 11.95
CA ASP A 444 -3.73 -27.97 12.65
C ASP A 444 -5.10 -28.44 12.16
N ARG A 445 -6.00 -27.51 11.80
CA ARG A 445 -7.39 -27.79 11.42
C ARG A 445 -7.70 -27.52 9.94
N LEU A 446 -6.90 -26.71 9.25
CA LEU A 446 -7.12 -26.26 7.87
C LEU A 446 -5.85 -26.40 6.99
N GLY A 447 -5.97 -26.03 5.70
CA GLY A 447 -4.86 -25.83 4.77
C GLY A 447 -4.42 -27.04 3.94
N THR A 448 -4.88 -28.26 4.25
CA THR A 448 -4.60 -29.50 3.51
C THR A 448 -5.80 -30.46 3.60
N VAL A 449 -5.90 -31.42 2.67
CA VAL A 449 -6.94 -32.47 2.66
C VAL A 449 -6.40 -33.71 3.37
N GLU A 450 -6.30 -33.63 4.70
CA GLU A 450 -5.67 -34.65 5.55
C GLU A 450 -6.58 -35.16 6.67
N VAL A 451 -6.41 -36.42 7.06
CA VAL A 451 -7.22 -37.08 8.10
C VAL A 451 -7.10 -36.35 9.45
N GLY A 452 -8.23 -36.11 10.10
CA GLY A 452 -8.36 -35.36 11.35
C GLY A 452 -8.71 -33.89 11.17
N LYS A 453 -8.39 -33.28 10.02
CA LYS A 453 -8.70 -31.87 9.73
C LYS A 453 -10.18 -31.64 9.46
N LEU A 454 -10.61 -30.38 9.50
CA LEU A 454 -11.97 -29.98 9.13
C LEU A 454 -12.19 -30.20 7.63
N ALA A 455 -13.39 -30.62 7.25
CA ALA A 455 -13.77 -30.85 5.86
C ALA A 455 -14.12 -29.55 5.13
N ASN A 456 -13.16 -28.62 5.13
CA ASN A 456 -13.18 -27.40 4.33
C ASN A 456 -12.50 -27.70 3.00
N LEU A 457 -13.28 -27.78 1.92
CA LEU A 457 -12.83 -28.25 0.60
C LEU A 457 -13.36 -27.36 -0.53
N VAL A 458 -12.61 -27.26 -1.63
CA VAL A 458 -13.09 -26.69 -2.90
C VAL A 458 -13.25 -27.83 -3.91
N VAL A 459 -14.42 -27.94 -4.54
CA VAL A 459 -14.64 -28.87 -5.66
C VAL A 459 -14.78 -28.07 -6.95
N ALA A 460 -14.02 -28.43 -7.98
CA ALA A 460 -13.97 -27.71 -9.25
C ALA A 460 -14.18 -28.61 -10.48
N ASP A 461 -14.72 -28.04 -11.56
CA ASP A 461 -14.94 -28.72 -12.85
C ASP A 461 -13.68 -28.83 -13.75
N GLY A 462 -12.50 -28.75 -13.14
CA GLY A 462 -11.17 -28.88 -13.73
C GLY A 462 -10.10 -28.21 -12.86
N ASP A 463 -8.85 -28.10 -13.33
CA ASP A 463 -7.79 -27.46 -12.54
C ASP A 463 -8.02 -25.95 -12.38
N LEU A 464 -8.09 -25.50 -11.13
CA LEU A 464 -8.29 -24.08 -10.81
C LEU A 464 -7.07 -23.20 -11.13
N PHE A 465 -5.88 -23.80 -11.26
CA PHE A 465 -4.58 -23.13 -11.40
C PHE A 465 -3.90 -23.33 -12.77
N ASP A 466 -4.47 -24.14 -13.69
CA ASP A 466 -3.96 -24.27 -15.05
C ASP A 466 -4.26 -22.99 -15.88
N PRO A 467 -3.23 -22.28 -16.39
CA PRO A 467 -3.44 -21.05 -17.15
C PRO A 467 -3.94 -21.29 -18.59
N ARG A 468 -3.95 -22.54 -19.07
CA ARG A 468 -4.38 -22.92 -20.43
C ARG A 468 -5.88 -23.23 -20.52
N GLY A 469 -6.55 -23.42 -19.39
CA GLY A 469 -8.00 -23.59 -19.33
C GLY A 469 -8.50 -25.01 -19.62
N GLY A 470 -7.87 -26.04 -19.04
CA GLY A 470 -8.54 -27.33 -18.82
C GLY A 470 -8.80 -28.16 -20.08
N ARG A 471 -7.88 -28.16 -21.04
CA ARG A 471 -7.79 -29.25 -22.04
C ARG A 471 -7.23 -30.49 -21.34
N ALA A 472 -7.94 -31.61 -21.44
CA ALA A 472 -7.42 -32.91 -21.02
C ALA A 472 -6.22 -33.29 -21.90
N GLU A 473 -5.19 -33.90 -21.29
CA GLU A 473 -3.94 -34.26 -21.98
C GLU A 473 -4.11 -35.50 -22.89
N SER A 474 -5.28 -36.14 -22.86
CA SER A 474 -5.73 -37.23 -23.74
C SER A 474 -5.97 -36.83 -25.19
N ASP A 475 -6.22 -35.54 -25.46
CA ASP A 475 -6.86 -35.11 -26.72
C ASP A 475 -5.84 -34.67 -27.79
N ARG A 476 -4.62 -35.20 -27.74
CA ARG A 476 -3.62 -35.08 -28.81
C ARG A 476 -3.65 -36.33 -29.69
N PRO A 477 -3.89 -36.21 -31.01
CA PRO A 477 -3.54 -37.29 -31.94
C PRO A 477 -2.02 -37.53 -31.91
N GLU A 478 -1.60 -38.79 -31.93
CA GLU A 478 -0.20 -39.12 -32.20
C GLU A 478 0.15 -38.82 -33.66
N GLU A 479 1.33 -38.25 -33.92
CA GLU A 479 1.82 -38.00 -35.27
C GLU A 479 2.26 -39.30 -35.95
N SER A 480 1.28 -40.06 -36.45
CA SER A 480 1.54 -41.15 -37.39
C SER A 480 2.17 -40.63 -38.70
N LYS A 481 3.21 -41.31 -39.17
CA LYS A 481 3.95 -40.92 -40.38
C LYS A 481 3.10 -41.07 -41.65
N PRO A 482 3.35 -40.26 -42.70
CA PRO A 482 2.66 -40.41 -43.98
C PRO A 482 3.21 -41.58 -44.79
N ASP A 483 2.29 -42.33 -45.42
CA ASP A 483 2.57 -43.24 -46.55
C ASP A 483 1.41 -43.15 -47.57
N GLU A 484 1.66 -43.58 -48.81
CA GLU A 484 0.88 -43.16 -49.98
C GLU A 484 -0.28 -44.09 -50.38
N ALA A 485 -1.45 -43.52 -50.71
CA ALA A 485 -2.46 -44.13 -51.59
C ALA A 485 -3.40 -43.07 -52.21
N LYS A 486 -4.07 -43.42 -53.32
CA LYS A 486 -5.06 -42.58 -54.04
C LYS A 486 -6.46 -43.22 -54.05
N PRO A 487 -7.53 -42.49 -54.46
CA PRO A 487 -8.88 -42.71 -53.93
C PRO A 487 -9.77 -43.63 -54.77
N GLU A 488 -10.89 -44.06 -54.18
CA GLU A 488 -12.07 -44.55 -54.89
C GLU A 488 -13.37 -44.12 -54.17
N GLU A 489 -14.54 -44.30 -54.81
CA GLU A 489 -15.77 -43.56 -54.51
C GLU A 489 -16.79 -44.30 -53.62
N ALA A 490 -17.52 -43.56 -52.77
CA ALA A 490 -18.82 -43.99 -52.21
C ALA A 490 -19.72 -42.78 -51.86
N LYS A 491 -21.04 -43.01 -51.79
CA LYS A 491 -22.09 -41.96 -51.63
C LYS A 491 -22.59 -41.84 -50.19
N PRO A 492 -23.18 -40.69 -49.78
CA PRO A 492 -23.74 -40.49 -48.45
C PRO A 492 -25.20 -40.94 -48.34
N GLU A 493 -25.57 -41.55 -47.21
CA GLU A 493 -26.95 -41.67 -46.71
C GLU A 493 -27.00 -41.43 -45.17
N ASP A 494 -28.21 -41.25 -44.62
CA ASP A 494 -28.44 -40.57 -43.34
C ASP A 494 -28.10 -41.37 -42.06
N GLY A 495 -27.73 -40.63 -41.01
CA GLY A 495 -27.43 -41.18 -39.69
C GLY A 495 -27.16 -40.13 -38.61
N ARG A 496 -28.17 -39.33 -38.23
CA ARG A 496 -28.05 -38.37 -37.10
C ARG A 496 -28.23 -39.09 -35.76
N SER A 497 -27.13 -39.38 -35.05
CA SER A 497 -27.15 -39.65 -33.60
C SER A 497 -26.99 -38.36 -32.78
N GLU A 498 -27.37 -38.39 -31.50
CA GLU A 498 -27.56 -37.18 -30.67
C GLU A 498 -26.29 -36.66 -29.95
N ASP A 499 -25.09 -37.13 -30.32
CA ASP A 499 -23.82 -36.86 -29.62
C ASP A 499 -23.28 -35.42 -29.79
N GLY A 500 -23.96 -34.58 -30.59
CA GLY A 500 -23.53 -33.20 -30.90
C GLY A 500 -23.52 -32.21 -29.72
N ALA A 501 -24.03 -32.59 -28.55
CA ALA A 501 -24.17 -31.69 -27.40
C ALA A 501 -22.88 -31.50 -26.57
N ALA A 502 -21.94 -32.46 -26.59
CA ALA A 502 -20.74 -32.41 -25.76
C ALA A 502 -19.66 -31.44 -26.31
N ALA A 503 -19.49 -31.41 -27.63
CA ALA A 503 -18.35 -30.77 -28.31
C ALA A 503 -18.35 -29.22 -28.34
N ARG A 504 -19.30 -28.53 -27.70
CA ARG A 504 -19.42 -27.06 -27.70
C ARG A 504 -19.16 -26.38 -26.35
N ARG A 505 -18.44 -27.03 -25.43
CA ARG A 505 -18.05 -26.45 -24.11
C ARG A 505 -16.65 -25.80 -24.04
N THR A 506 -15.92 -25.71 -25.15
CA THR A 506 -14.52 -25.26 -25.19
C THR A 506 -14.34 -23.74 -25.30
N ALA A 507 -14.56 -22.99 -24.20
CA ALA A 507 -14.23 -21.55 -24.13
C ALA A 507 -14.13 -20.94 -22.72
N ARG A 508 -14.55 -21.65 -21.66
CA ARG A 508 -14.45 -21.18 -20.27
C ARG A 508 -13.55 -22.14 -19.49
N GLY A 509 -12.52 -21.61 -18.83
CA GLY A 509 -11.68 -22.41 -17.93
C GLY A 509 -12.46 -22.95 -16.72
N ALA A 510 -11.83 -23.86 -15.98
CA ALA A 510 -12.41 -24.53 -14.81
C ALA A 510 -13.00 -23.54 -13.79
N ARG A 511 -13.94 -23.96 -12.95
CA ARG A 511 -14.70 -23.15 -11.99
C ARG A 511 -14.97 -23.93 -10.71
N VAL A 512 -15.10 -23.20 -9.60
CA VAL A 512 -15.62 -23.73 -8.34
C VAL A 512 -17.07 -24.15 -8.55
N ARG A 513 -17.34 -25.44 -8.38
CA ARG A 513 -18.66 -26.05 -8.47
C ARG A 513 -19.38 -25.97 -7.13
N ASP A 514 -18.67 -26.38 -6.09
CA ASP A 514 -19.10 -26.49 -4.70
C ASP A 514 -17.97 -26.06 -3.77
N VAL A 515 -18.30 -25.49 -2.63
CA VAL A 515 -17.40 -25.46 -1.46
C VAL A 515 -18.01 -26.26 -0.33
N TRP A 516 -17.18 -27.05 0.35
CA TRP A 516 -17.54 -27.69 1.60
C TRP A 516 -16.96 -26.87 2.74
N ILE A 517 -17.74 -26.59 3.78
CA ILE A 517 -17.32 -25.80 4.94
C ILE A 517 -17.90 -26.47 6.18
N ASP A 518 -17.05 -26.78 7.16
CA ASP A 518 -17.37 -27.57 8.36
C ASP A 518 -18.06 -28.91 8.00
N GLY A 519 -17.72 -29.47 6.83
CA GLY A 519 -18.32 -30.69 6.27
C GLY A 519 -19.71 -30.52 5.62
N MET A 520 -20.27 -29.31 5.58
CA MET A 520 -21.53 -29.01 4.89
C MET A 520 -21.29 -28.54 3.44
N ARG A 521 -22.06 -29.06 2.48
CA ARG A 521 -21.98 -28.66 1.06
C ARG A 521 -22.70 -27.33 0.82
N HIS A 522 -21.98 -26.35 0.28
CA HIS A 522 -22.54 -25.12 -0.28
C HIS A 522 -22.35 -25.11 -1.80
N GLU A 523 -23.45 -25.27 -2.53
CA GLU A 523 -23.47 -25.31 -3.99
C GLU A 523 -23.29 -23.90 -4.58
N ILE A 524 -22.31 -23.73 -5.45
CA ILE A 524 -21.95 -22.43 -6.06
C ILE A 524 -22.57 -22.29 -7.45
N THR A 525 -22.56 -23.38 -8.23
CA THR A 525 -23.25 -23.43 -9.52
C THR A 525 -24.65 -24.02 -9.36
N ALA A 526 -25.55 -23.23 -8.76
CA ALA A 526 -26.98 -23.45 -8.97
C ALA A 526 -27.29 -23.46 -10.48
N ALA A 527 -28.27 -24.27 -10.90
CA ALA A 527 -28.71 -24.29 -12.30
C ALA A 527 -29.15 -22.88 -12.74
N PRO A 528 -28.85 -22.46 -13.99
CA PRO A 528 -29.16 -21.11 -14.43
C PRO A 528 -30.68 -20.89 -14.42
N VAL A 529 -31.14 -20.02 -13.51
CA VAL A 529 -32.48 -19.44 -13.59
C VAL A 529 -32.62 -18.83 -14.99
N LYS A 530 -33.62 -19.25 -15.76
CA LYS A 530 -33.83 -18.76 -17.13
C LYS A 530 -34.05 -17.26 -17.11
N THR A 531 -33.01 -16.50 -17.40
CA THR A 531 -33.02 -15.04 -17.40
C THR A 531 -33.87 -14.49 -18.53
N ALA A 532 -34.30 -13.23 -18.40
CA ALA A 532 -34.94 -12.50 -19.47
C ALA A 532 -34.05 -12.25 -20.71
N VAL A 533 -32.73 -12.45 -20.59
CA VAL A 533 -31.76 -12.31 -21.70
C VAL A 533 -32.09 -13.27 -22.85
N GLY A 534 -32.07 -12.77 -24.09
CA GLY A 534 -32.31 -13.52 -25.33
C GLY A 534 -33.15 -12.75 -26.35
N ALA A 535 -33.53 -13.42 -27.44
CA ALA A 535 -34.49 -12.92 -28.43
C ALA A 535 -35.87 -13.54 -28.22
N TRP A 536 -36.91 -12.71 -28.32
CA TRP A 536 -38.29 -13.05 -28.00
C TRP A 536 -39.24 -12.50 -29.07
N VAL A 537 -40.09 -13.32 -29.67
CA VAL A 537 -41.10 -12.86 -30.65
C VAL A 537 -42.47 -12.83 -29.99
N VAL A 538 -43.19 -11.70 -30.13
CA VAL A 538 -44.58 -11.56 -29.66
C VAL A 538 -45.48 -12.46 -30.52
N VAL A 539 -46.18 -13.37 -29.86
CA VAL A 539 -47.08 -14.37 -30.47
C VAL A 539 -48.55 -14.12 -30.13
N SER A 540 -48.86 -13.20 -29.21
CA SER A 540 -50.22 -12.74 -28.96
C SER A 540 -50.24 -11.32 -28.39
N LYS A 541 -51.27 -10.54 -28.76
CA LYS A 541 -51.62 -9.24 -28.17
C LYS A 541 -53.13 -9.21 -27.91
N ASP A 542 -53.54 -8.75 -26.73
CA ASP A 542 -54.93 -8.58 -26.29
C ASP A 542 -55.81 -9.84 -26.47
N GLY A 543 -55.21 -11.03 -26.32
CA GLY A 543 -55.89 -12.32 -26.51
C GLY A 543 -55.99 -12.79 -27.96
N VAL A 544 -55.59 -11.98 -28.94
CA VAL A 544 -55.50 -12.37 -30.35
C VAL A 544 -54.11 -12.95 -30.62
N GLU A 545 -54.02 -14.10 -31.29
CA GLU A 545 -52.73 -14.67 -31.74
C GLU A 545 -52.15 -13.85 -32.91
N GLN A 546 -50.83 -13.79 -32.99
CA GLN A 546 -50.09 -13.12 -34.07
C GLN A 546 -49.15 -14.11 -34.74
N ASP A 547 -49.11 -14.09 -36.08
CA ASP A 547 -48.17 -14.88 -36.86
C ASP A 547 -46.72 -14.39 -36.61
N PRO A 548 -45.84 -15.18 -35.99
CA PRO A 548 -44.46 -14.79 -35.72
C PRO A 548 -43.59 -14.73 -36.98
N ALA A 549 -44.05 -15.21 -38.13
CA ALA A 549 -43.36 -15.12 -39.42
C ALA A 549 -43.71 -13.85 -40.23
N SER A 550 -44.67 -13.05 -39.77
CA SER A 550 -45.10 -11.81 -40.44
C SER A 550 -44.02 -10.72 -40.39
N GLU A 551 -43.88 -9.92 -41.47
CA GLU A 551 -43.03 -8.70 -41.45
C GLU A 551 -43.51 -7.66 -40.41
N ASP A 552 -44.76 -7.76 -39.97
CA ASP A 552 -45.37 -6.94 -38.93
C ASP A 552 -45.09 -7.43 -37.49
N ALA A 553 -44.50 -8.62 -37.33
CA ALA A 553 -44.23 -9.23 -36.02
C ALA A 553 -43.22 -8.41 -35.19
N ILE A 554 -43.39 -8.46 -33.87
CA ILE A 554 -42.54 -7.73 -32.90
C ILE A 554 -41.52 -8.70 -32.32
N THR A 555 -40.22 -8.37 -32.43
CA THR A 555 -39.14 -9.06 -31.72
C THR A 555 -38.52 -8.15 -30.66
N LEU A 556 -38.37 -8.64 -29.44
CA LEU A 556 -37.60 -8.03 -28.36
C LEU A 556 -36.25 -8.74 -28.23
N TYR A 557 -35.17 -8.00 -28.36
CA TYR A 557 -33.80 -8.44 -28.10
C TYR A 557 -33.38 -7.88 -26.74
N VAL A 558 -33.28 -8.74 -25.74
CA VAL A 558 -33.06 -8.36 -24.33
C VAL A 558 -31.67 -8.80 -23.92
N SER A 559 -30.82 -7.86 -23.53
CA SER A 559 -29.51 -8.11 -22.89
C SER A 559 -29.61 -7.89 -21.37
N GLU A 560 -28.49 -7.96 -20.64
CA GLU A 560 -28.48 -7.63 -19.21
C GLU A 560 -28.72 -6.14 -18.92
N ASN A 561 -28.51 -5.25 -19.91
CA ASN A 561 -28.57 -3.79 -19.72
C ASN A 561 -29.27 -3.01 -20.87
N SER A 562 -29.84 -3.70 -21.86
CA SER A 562 -30.57 -3.07 -22.98
C SER A 562 -31.73 -3.93 -23.46
N VAL A 563 -32.76 -3.25 -23.98
CA VAL A 563 -33.80 -3.88 -24.82
C VAL A 563 -33.77 -3.18 -26.17
N THR A 564 -33.75 -3.96 -27.25
CA THR A 564 -33.96 -3.45 -28.62
C THR A 564 -35.23 -4.08 -29.18
N TYR A 565 -36.17 -3.22 -29.57
CA TYR A 565 -37.45 -3.58 -30.17
C TYR A 565 -37.32 -3.56 -31.69
N ARG A 566 -37.75 -4.64 -32.37
CA ARG A 566 -37.76 -4.77 -33.83
C ARG A 566 -39.18 -4.97 -34.34
N ARG A 567 -39.60 -4.20 -35.35
CA ARG A 567 -40.84 -4.39 -36.13
C ARG A 567 -40.65 -3.78 -37.53
N LYS A 568 -41.20 -4.38 -38.60
CA LYS A 568 -41.06 -3.88 -40.00
C LYS A 568 -39.61 -3.59 -40.41
N GLY A 569 -38.68 -4.43 -39.98
CA GLY A 569 -37.25 -4.27 -40.28
C GLY A 569 -36.59 -3.01 -39.70
N ARG A 570 -37.19 -2.33 -38.73
CA ARG A 570 -36.54 -1.24 -37.97
C ARG A 570 -36.24 -1.69 -36.55
N ASP A 571 -35.06 -1.30 -36.05
CA ASP A 571 -34.63 -1.49 -34.67
C ASP A 571 -34.72 -0.18 -33.88
N THR A 572 -35.44 -0.18 -32.77
CA THR A 572 -35.53 0.92 -31.81
C THR A 572 -34.93 0.47 -30.48
N ARG A 573 -33.92 1.18 -29.98
CA ARG A 573 -33.31 0.91 -28.66
C ARG A 573 -34.17 1.55 -27.57
N ALA A 574 -34.47 0.79 -26.52
CA ALA A 574 -35.25 1.26 -25.38
C ALA A 574 -34.43 2.15 -24.43
N THR A 575 -35.10 3.11 -23.80
CA THR A 575 -34.59 3.93 -22.69
C THR A 575 -35.07 3.37 -21.35
N ASN A 576 -34.52 3.86 -20.23
CA ASN A 576 -34.91 3.49 -18.85
C ASN A 576 -34.94 1.99 -18.52
N VAL A 577 -34.19 1.16 -19.25
CA VAL A 577 -34.15 -0.31 -19.12
C VAL A 577 -33.68 -0.75 -17.73
N ARG A 578 -34.42 -1.68 -17.12
CA ARG A 578 -34.00 -2.46 -15.95
C ARG A 578 -34.35 -3.92 -16.17
N VAL A 579 -33.35 -4.79 -16.13
CA VAL A 579 -33.51 -6.25 -16.16
C VAL A 579 -33.15 -6.79 -14.78
N GLN A 580 -34.08 -7.51 -14.14
CA GLN A 580 -33.94 -8.04 -12.79
C GLN A 580 -34.44 -9.49 -12.76
N GLY A 581 -33.56 -10.42 -13.12
CA GLY A 581 -33.86 -11.86 -13.20
C GLY A 581 -34.90 -12.16 -14.29
N PRO A 582 -36.12 -12.60 -13.94
CA PRO A 582 -37.21 -12.79 -14.89
C PRO A 582 -37.94 -11.49 -15.27
N ARG A 583 -37.75 -10.39 -14.53
CA ARG A 583 -38.50 -9.14 -14.73
C ARG A 583 -37.75 -8.16 -15.64
N ILE A 584 -38.51 -7.48 -16.50
CA ILE A 584 -38.06 -6.32 -17.29
C ILE A 584 -39.00 -5.14 -17.03
N ASP A 585 -38.44 -3.96 -16.79
CA ASP A 585 -39.13 -2.66 -17.00
C ASP A 585 -38.31 -1.87 -18.04
N TYR A 586 -38.94 -1.30 -19.07
CA TYR A 586 -38.23 -0.48 -20.09
C TYR A 586 -39.16 0.55 -20.75
N ALA A 587 -38.60 1.55 -21.42
CA ALA A 587 -39.36 2.57 -22.14
C ALA A 587 -39.01 2.64 -23.64
N ILE A 588 -39.98 3.00 -24.48
CA ILE A 588 -39.79 3.28 -25.91
C ILE A 588 -40.42 4.62 -26.24
N GLU A 589 -39.64 5.50 -26.87
CA GLU A 589 -40.05 6.83 -27.34
C GLU A 589 -40.34 6.76 -28.86
N GLY A 590 -41.50 7.26 -29.30
CA GLY A 590 -41.84 7.36 -30.72
C GLY A 590 -43.33 7.28 -31.06
N ARG A 591 -43.64 6.92 -32.30
CA ARG A 591 -45.02 6.68 -32.76
C ARG A 591 -45.41 5.21 -32.54
N VAL A 592 -46.42 4.97 -31.70
CA VAL A 592 -46.84 3.65 -31.21
C VAL A 592 -48.36 3.52 -31.35
N PHE A 593 -48.83 2.46 -32.02
CA PHE A 593 -50.25 2.27 -32.38
C PHE A 593 -50.90 3.55 -32.94
N ASP A 594 -50.18 4.18 -33.87
CA ASP A 594 -50.55 5.37 -34.64
C ASP A 594 -50.77 6.68 -33.83
N GLN A 595 -50.41 6.67 -32.54
CA GLN A 595 -50.28 7.88 -31.70
C GLN A 595 -48.80 8.16 -31.35
N GLU A 596 -48.46 9.38 -30.95
CA GLU A 596 -47.10 9.78 -30.57
C GLU A 596 -46.95 9.89 -29.04
N GLY A 597 -45.91 9.29 -28.46
CA GLY A 597 -45.69 9.33 -27.02
C GLY A 597 -44.50 8.51 -26.52
N THR A 598 -44.37 8.44 -25.19
CA THR A 598 -43.44 7.53 -24.51
C THR A 598 -44.21 6.39 -23.87
N ARG A 599 -43.90 5.16 -24.27
CA ARG A 599 -44.48 3.91 -23.75
C ARG A 599 -43.56 3.35 -22.67
N VAL A 600 -44.10 2.91 -21.53
CA VAL A 600 -43.34 2.23 -20.46
C VAL A 600 -43.86 0.80 -20.29
N ASP A 601 -43.09 -0.16 -20.80
CA ASP A 601 -43.42 -1.58 -20.74
C ASP A 601 -42.95 -2.21 -19.41
N ARG A 602 -43.76 -3.17 -18.92
CA ARG A 602 -43.36 -4.12 -17.88
C ARG A 602 -43.59 -5.54 -18.37
N ALA A 603 -42.57 -6.38 -18.28
CA ALA A 603 -42.64 -7.78 -18.65
C ALA A 603 -42.09 -8.72 -17.56
N MET A 604 -42.58 -9.95 -17.56
CA MET A 604 -42.15 -11.05 -16.70
C MET A 604 -41.92 -12.30 -17.54
N VAL A 605 -40.85 -13.03 -17.26
CA VAL A 605 -40.47 -14.26 -17.96
C VAL A 605 -40.77 -15.49 -17.11
N GLU A 606 -41.41 -16.47 -17.72
CA GLU A 606 -41.71 -17.76 -17.14
C GLU A 606 -41.33 -18.87 -18.14
N GLY A 607 -40.24 -19.59 -17.84
CA GLY A 607 -39.67 -20.58 -18.73
C GLY A 607 -39.12 -19.98 -20.03
N ASP A 608 -39.78 -20.29 -21.14
CA ASP A 608 -39.48 -19.76 -22.49
C ASP A 608 -40.61 -18.88 -23.03
N GLU A 609 -41.54 -18.48 -22.17
CA GLU A 609 -42.60 -17.51 -22.48
C GLU A 609 -42.38 -16.23 -21.66
N MET A 610 -42.83 -15.11 -22.21
CA MET A 610 -42.75 -13.78 -21.59
C MET A 610 -44.12 -13.12 -21.69
N TYR A 611 -44.59 -12.56 -20.58
CA TYR A 611 -45.88 -11.86 -20.49
C TYR A 611 -45.61 -10.40 -20.17
N GLY A 612 -46.22 -9.48 -20.91
CA GLY A 612 -46.02 -8.06 -20.75
C GLY A 612 -47.31 -7.26 -20.75
N ALA A 613 -47.26 -6.12 -20.06
CA ALA A 613 -48.30 -5.11 -20.00
C ALA A 613 -47.77 -3.79 -20.56
N THR A 614 -48.57 -3.18 -21.42
CA THR A 614 -48.33 -1.92 -22.10
C THR A 614 -49.41 -0.92 -21.70
N PRO A 615 -49.18 -0.05 -20.70
CA PRO A 615 -50.03 1.11 -20.46
C PRO A 615 -49.94 2.09 -21.63
N MET A 616 -51.08 2.56 -22.10
CA MET A 616 -51.21 3.54 -23.18
C MET A 616 -51.48 4.95 -22.62
N PRO A 617 -51.20 6.02 -23.39
CA PRO A 617 -51.45 7.41 -22.94
C PRO A 617 -52.92 7.73 -22.66
N ASP A 618 -53.86 6.96 -23.21
CA ASP A 618 -55.31 7.07 -22.96
C ASP A 618 -55.79 6.37 -21.68
N GLY A 619 -54.88 5.71 -20.93
CA GLY A 619 -55.18 4.96 -19.72
C GLY A 619 -55.58 3.50 -19.94
N SER A 620 -55.68 3.03 -21.19
CA SER A 620 -55.86 1.60 -21.48
C SER A 620 -54.57 0.80 -21.22
N ILE A 621 -54.70 -0.52 -21.04
CA ILE A 621 -53.57 -1.43 -20.87
C ILE A 621 -53.69 -2.57 -21.87
N HIS A 622 -52.76 -2.62 -22.83
CA HIS A 622 -52.62 -3.75 -23.74
C HIS A 622 -51.77 -4.85 -23.12
N TRP A 623 -52.21 -6.10 -23.26
CA TRP A 623 -51.49 -7.27 -22.76
C TRP A 623 -50.85 -8.01 -23.93
N TRP A 624 -49.65 -8.54 -23.76
CA TRP A 624 -48.96 -9.30 -24.81
C TRP A 624 -48.19 -10.49 -24.27
N LYS A 625 -48.03 -11.50 -25.11
CA LYS A 625 -47.28 -12.71 -24.84
C LYS A 625 -46.25 -12.93 -25.93
N ALA A 626 -45.01 -13.20 -25.54
CA ALA A 626 -43.91 -13.54 -26.43
C ALA A 626 -43.31 -14.92 -26.10
N LYS A 627 -42.71 -15.56 -27.11
CA LYS A 627 -41.96 -16.82 -26.97
C LYS A 627 -40.49 -16.58 -27.30
N ARG A 628 -39.59 -17.24 -26.56
CA ARG A 628 -38.15 -17.20 -26.79
C ARG A 628 -37.82 -17.85 -28.14
N THR A 629 -37.09 -17.14 -29.00
CA THR A 629 -36.58 -17.67 -30.27
C THR A 629 -35.06 -17.85 -30.29
N SER A 630 -34.33 -17.18 -29.39
CA SER A 630 -32.89 -17.41 -29.20
C SER A 630 -32.44 -17.10 -27.77
N ALA A 631 -31.31 -17.68 -27.37
CA ALA A 631 -30.54 -17.24 -26.21
C ALA A 631 -29.60 -16.07 -26.55
N ASP A 632 -29.34 -15.81 -27.83
CA ASP A 632 -28.62 -14.62 -28.29
C ASP A 632 -29.54 -13.39 -28.21
N ALA A 633 -28.99 -12.30 -27.66
CA ALA A 633 -29.64 -11.00 -27.51
C ALA A 633 -29.26 -10.02 -28.64
N THR A 634 -28.54 -10.47 -29.67
CA THR A 634 -28.03 -9.64 -30.76
C THR A 634 -29.02 -9.56 -31.92
N PRO A 635 -29.50 -8.36 -32.33
CA PRO A 635 -30.31 -8.22 -33.52
C PRO A 635 -29.49 -8.54 -34.79
N PRO A 636 -29.92 -9.48 -35.65
CA PRO A 636 -29.17 -9.80 -36.87
C PRO A 636 -29.21 -8.62 -37.85
N ARG A 637 -28.07 -8.38 -38.50
CA ARG A 637 -27.86 -7.25 -39.44
C ARG A 637 -28.77 -7.38 -40.67
N LEU A 638 -29.39 -6.26 -41.06
CA LEU A 638 -30.24 -6.17 -42.25
C LEU A 638 -29.37 -6.21 -43.52
N GLY A 639 -29.64 -7.16 -44.42
CA GLY A 639 -29.01 -7.20 -45.74
C GLY A 639 -29.60 -6.14 -46.67
N GLY A 640 -28.75 -5.32 -47.29
CA GLY A 640 -29.20 -4.34 -48.28
C GLY A 640 -29.70 -5.02 -49.56
N ARG A 641 -30.94 -4.72 -49.98
CA ARG A 641 -31.43 -5.08 -51.31
C ARG A 641 -30.75 -4.17 -52.35
N GLY A 642 -30.31 -4.76 -53.47
CA GLY A 642 -29.57 -4.04 -54.52
C GLY A 642 -30.44 -3.04 -55.30
N GLY A 643 -29.80 -1.99 -55.82
CA GLY A 643 -30.38 -1.11 -56.83
C GLY A 643 -30.40 -1.78 -58.23
N PRO A 644 -31.27 -1.33 -59.15
CA PRO A 644 -31.45 -1.96 -60.45
C PRO A 644 -30.31 -1.67 -61.44
N ALA A 645 -30.17 -2.54 -62.44
CA ALA A 645 -29.27 -2.34 -63.56
C ALA A 645 -29.66 -1.11 -64.42
N ARG A 646 -28.67 -0.51 -65.08
CA ARG A 646 -28.86 0.36 -66.25
C ARG A 646 -28.16 -0.25 -67.46
N GLY A 647 -28.82 -0.18 -68.61
CA GLY A 647 -28.30 -0.65 -69.89
C GLY A 647 -27.35 0.35 -70.56
N GLU A 648 -26.99 0.01 -71.79
CA GLU A 648 -25.92 0.63 -72.60
C GLU A 648 -26.34 1.96 -73.28
N GLY A 649 -25.35 2.69 -73.81
CA GLY A 649 -25.54 3.76 -74.80
C GLY A 649 -24.90 5.10 -74.44
N GLY A 650 -23.87 5.51 -75.19
CA GLY A 650 -23.25 6.84 -75.09
C GLY A 650 -21.75 6.85 -75.38
N ASP A 651 -21.36 7.17 -76.62
CA ASP A 651 -19.97 7.20 -77.08
C ASP A 651 -19.13 8.35 -76.50
N GLY A 652 -17.80 8.15 -76.40
CA GLY A 652 -16.88 9.15 -75.87
C GLY A 652 -15.41 8.71 -75.88
N ALA A 653 -14.84 8.48 -77.06
CA ALA A 653 -13.44 8.06 -77.18
C ALA A 653 -12.44 9.23 -76.98
N GLY A 654 -11.51 9.07 -76.04
CA GLY A 654 -10.36 9.95 -75.79
C GLY A 654 -9.27 9.17 -75.03
N PRO A 655 -7.97 9.36 -75.34
CA PRO A 655 -6.94 8.39 -74.96
C PRO A 655 -6.56 8.43 -73.48
N ARG A 656 -6.20 7.24 -72.96
CA ARG A 656 -5.60 7.09 -71.63
C ARG A 656 -4.13 7.52 -71.68
N GLY A 657 -3.68 8.32 -70.72
CA GLY A 657 -2.27 8.38 -70.34
C GLY A 657 -1.96 7.26 -69.35
N GLU A 658 -0.85 6.56 -69.53
CA GLU A 658 -0.37 5.56 -68.56
C GLU A 658 0.37 6.24 -67.40
N ALA A 659 0.25 5.65 -66.21
CA ALA A 659 1.13 5.92 -65.07
C ALA A 659 1.58 4.56 -64.49
N PRO A 660 2.86 4.40 -64.10
CA PRO A 660 3.47 3.08 -63.97
C PRO A 660 3.07 2.34 -62.70
N ARG A 661 3.10 1.00 -62.78
CA ARG A 661 3.03 0.13 -61.59
C ARG A 661 4.35 0.24 -60.80
N ALA A 662 4.26 0.51 -59.52
CA ALA A 662 5.36 0.29 -58.58
C ALA A 662 5.29 -1.16 -58.05
N GLU A 663 6.19 -2.02 -58.50
CA GLU A 663 6.44 -3.31 -57.83
C GLU A 663 7.33 -3.08 -56.61
N GLY A 664 7.00 -3.68 -55.46
CA GLY A 664 7.76 -3.47 -54.22
C GLY A 664 6.99 -3.51 -52.90
N ALA A 665 5.73 -3.97 -52.87
CA ALA A 665 5.05 -4.20 -51.59
C ALA A 665 5.64 -5.44 -50.88
N PRO A 666 6.16 -5.33 -49.64
CA PRO A 666 6.64 -6.48 -48.89
C PRO A 666 5.49 -7.44 -48.59
N ARG A 667 5.72 -8.75 -48.72
CA ARG A 667 4.76 -9.78 -48.32
C ARG A 667 4.34 -9.55 -46.86
N ALA A 668 3.04 -9.48 -46.61
CA ALA A 668 2.50 -9.44 -45.26
C ALA A 668 3.00 -10.68 -44.49
N ALA A 669 3.57 -10.46 -43.31
CA ALA A 669 4.02 -11.56 -42.45
C ALA A 669 2.83 -12.46 -42.06
N PRO A 670 3.04 -13.78 -41.87
CA PRO A 670 1.99 -14.66 -41.38
C PRO A 670 1.47 -14.15 -40.03
N ARG A 671 0.15 -14.16 -39.85
CA ARG A 671 -0.47 -13.81 -38.56
C ARG A 671 -0.01 -14.82 -37.51
N ARG A 672 0.63 -14.33 -36.46
CA ARG A 672 1.00 -15.12 -35.28
C ARG A 672 -0.24 -15.53 -34.50
N GLU A 673 -0.12 -16.60 -33.70
CA GLU A 673 -1.18 -17.01 -32.79
C GLU A 673 -1.22 -16.10 -31.54
N PRO A 674 -2.40 -15.69 -31.05
CA PRO A 674 -2.51 -14.75 -29.92
C PRO A 674 -1.81 -15.19 -28.63
N ASP A 675 -1.73 -16.50 -28.38
CA ASP A 675 -1.07 -17.08 -27.20
C ASP A 675 0.46 -16.96 -27.28
N GLN A 676 1.05 -16.99 -28.48
CA GLN A 676 2.48 -16.71 -28.65
C GLN A 676 2.77 -15.21 -28.50
N ASP A 677 1.91 -14.33 -29.03
CA ASP A 677 2.05 -12.88 -28.85
C ASP A 677 1.93 -12.47 -27.36
N GLU A 678 1.11 -13.16 -26.55
CA GLU A 678 1.05 -12.95 -25.10
C GLU A 678 2.35 -13.41 -24.41
N LYS A 679 2.88 -14.58 -24.78
CA LYS A 679 4.17 -15.11 -24.25
C LYS A 679 5.35 -14.21 -24.58
N ASP A 680 5.48 -13.78 -25.84
CA ASP A 680 6.53 -12.84 -26.28
C ASP A 680 6.41 -11.51 -25.49
N ALA A 681 5.19 -11.01 -25.27
CA ALA A 681 4.94 -9.77 -24.53
C ALA A 681 5.14 -9.89 -23.00
N ILE A 682 5.17 -11.11 -22.45
CA ILE A 682 5.56 -11.40 -21.05
C ILE A 682 7.09 -11.59 -20.95
N ALA A 683 7.71 -12.30 -21.89
CA ALA A 683 9.16 -12.48 -21.95
C ALA A 683 9.93 -11.16 -22.17
N ALA A 684 9.29 -10.17 -22.80
CA ALA A 684 9.83 -8.82 -22.99
C ALA A 684 9.72 -7.91 -21.75
N ILE A 685 9.23 -8.38 -20.60
CA ILE A 685 9.14 -7.60 -19.36
C ILE A 685 10.52 -7.55 -18.68
N PRO A 686 11.07 -6.37 -18.32
CA PRO A 686 12.37 -6.27 -17.65
C PRO A 686 12.43 -7.05 -16.33
N GLU A 687 13.29 -8.08 -16.25
CA GLU A 687 13.49 -8.87 -15.03
C GLU A 687 14.34 -8.12 -13.98
N LYS A 688 15.25 -7.24 -14.41
CA LYS A 688 15.93 -6.30 -13.51
C LYS A 688 15.11 -5.01 -13.33
N LEU A 689 15.13 -4.47 -12.12
CA LEU A 689 14.50 -3.21 -11.74
C LEU A 689 15.47 -2.38 -10.90
N GLY A 690 15.54 -1.07 -11.14
CA GLY A 690 16.42 -0.15 -10.42
C GLY A 690 15.72 0.68 -9.35
N TYR A 691 16.52 1.40 -8.57
CA TYR A 691 16.08 2.31 -7.52
C TYR A 691 16.34 3.79 -7.89
N PRO A 692 15.40 4.70 -7.58
CA PRO A 692 14.00 4.40 -7.26
C PRO A 692 13.25 3.88 -8.50
N PHE A 693 12.14 3.17 -8.32
CA PHE A 693 11.43 2.55 -9.45
C PHE A 693 10.75 3.62 -10.34
N GLY A 694 11.18 3.75 -11.60
CA GLY A 694 10.61 4.69 -12.57
C GLY A 694 11.67 5.37 -13.45
N PRO A 695 11.45 6.63 -13.88
CA PRO A 695 12.45 7.39 -14.63
C PRO A 695 13.70 7.69 -13.76
N TYR A 696 14.87 7.74 -14.40
CA TYR A 696 16.19 7.95 -13.75
C TYR A 696 16.58 6.87 -12.72
N MET A 697 15.94 5.70 -12.75
CA MET A 697 16.29 4.55 -11.90
C MET A 697 17.72 4.05 -12.15
N ARG A 698 18.38 3.55 -11.10
CA ARG A 698 19.71 2.92 -11.16
C ARG A 698 19.60 1.45 -10.75
N GLU A 699 20.04 0.51 -11.59
CA GLU A 699 20.08 -0.93 -11.24
C GLU A 699 20.94 -1.19 -10.01
N GLU A 700 22.09 -0.51 -9.91
CA GLU A 700 23.02 -0.59 -8.79
C GLU A 700 23.45 0.82 -8.35
N MET A 701 23.70 0.98 -7.05
CA MET A 701 24.25 2.22 -6.49
C MET A 701 25.70 2.41 -6.97
N PRO A 702 26.08 3.54 -7.59
CA PRO A 702 27.43 3.77 -8.09
C PRO A 702 28.48 3.52 -7.01
N LYS A 703 29.53 2.77 -7.35
CA LYS A 703 30.61 2.39 -6.41
C LYS A 703 31.42 3.64 -6.02
N GLN A 704 32.08 3.58 -4.87
CA GLN A 704 33.06 4.59 -4.50
C GLN A 704 34.29 4.41 -5.40
N GLY A 705 34.70 5.46 -6.09
CA GLY A 705 35.81 5.40 -7.05
C GLY A 705 37.11 6.00 -6.53
N ASN A 706 38.18 5.74 -7.25
CA ASN A 706 39.46 6.43 -7.10
C ASN A 706 39.54 7.47 -8.22
N TYR A 707 39.26 8.74 -7.92
CA TYR A 707 39.15 9.82 -8.91
C TYR A 707 40.24 10.87 -8.72
N LEU A 708 41.06 11.10 -9.74
CA LEU A 708 41.97 12.25 -9.82
C LEU A 708 41.38 13.29 -10.77
N PHE A 709 41.01 14.45 -10.26
CA PHE A 709 40.62 15.61 -11.06
C PHE A 709 41.88 16.47 -11.32
N THR A 710 42.13 16.90 -12.57
CA THR A 710 43.31 17.70 -12.96
C THR A 710 42.94 18.98 -13.72
N ASN A 711 43.88 19.92 -13.88
CA ASN A 711 43.71 21.19 -14.64
C ASN A 711 42.54 22.09 -14.14
N ALA A 712 42.03 21.86 -12.93
CA ALA A 712 40.83 22.53 -12.42
C ALA A 712 41.13 23.92 -11.82
N THR A 713 40.10 24.75 -11.68
CA THR A 713 40.09 25.81 -10.66
C THR A 713 39.33 25.32 -9.43
N VAL A 714 40.05 25.01 -8.35
CA VAL A 714 39.49 24.36 -7.15
C VAL A 714 39.23 25.41 -6.08
N TRP A 715 37.95 25.66 -5.80
CA TRP A 715 37.50 26.49 -4.68
C TRP A 715 37.45 25.59 -3.45
N THR A 716 38.43 25.68 -2.54
CA THR A 716 38.45 24.78 -1.37
C THR A 716 37.41 25.14 -0.31
N VAL A 717 37.06 26.43 -0.20
CA VAL A 717 36.29 27.01 0.92
C VAL A 717 36.93 26.65 2.28
N GLY A 718 38.25 26.47 2.28
CA GLY A 718 39.08 26.22 3.46
C GLY A 718 40.35 27.07 3.42
N PRO A 719 41.34 26.82 4.30
CA PRO A 719 42.53 27.66 4.45
C PRO A 719 43.39 27.81 3.18
N ALA A 720 43.25 26.89 2.20
CA ALA A 720 43.97 26.93 0.93
C ALA A 720 43.32 27.86 -0.12
N GLY A 721 42.14 28.43 0.14
CA GLY A 721 41.46 29.36 -0.76
C GLY A 721 41.10 28.76 -2.13
N THR A 722 41.37 29.50 -3.20
CA THR A 722 41.05 29.11 -4.58
C THR A 722 42.32 28.79 -5.38
N ILE A 723 42.52 27.51 -5.68
CA ILE A 723 43.70 26.99 -6.37
C ILE A 723 43.46 27.02 -7.87
N LYS A 724 44.29 27.78 -8.59
CA LYS A 724 44.36 27.78 -10.06
C LYS A 724 45.42 26.74 -10.48
N ASP A 725 45.11 25.91 -11.46
CA ASP A 725 45.85 24.66 -11.76
C ASP A 725 45.83 23.65 -10.60
N GLY A 726 44.63 23.45 -10.04
CA GLY A 726 44.39 22.52 -8.95
C GLY A 726 44.21 21.06 -9.40
N ALA A 727 44.65 20.16 -8.53
CA ALA A 727 44.35 18.74 -8.56
C ALA A 727 43.64 18.31 -7.27
N VAL A 728 42.69 17.38 -7.38
CA VAL A 728 41.97 16.75 -6.26
C VAL A 728 41.99 15.25 -6.44
N TYR A 729 42.41 14.49 -5.44
CA TYR A 729 42.34 13.03 -5.45
C TYR A 729 41.36 12.53 -4.39
N VAL A 730 40.42 11.70 -4.83
CA VAL A 730 39.41 11.01 -4.02
C VAL A 730 39.70 9.51 -4.02
N SER A 731 39.59 8.86 -2.86
CA SER A 731 39.62 7.40 -2.73
C SER A 731 38.85 6.96 -1.49
N GLY A 732 38.19 5.80 -1.53
CA GLY A 732 37.45 5.24 -0.39
C GLY A 732 36.32 6.13 0.14
N GLY A 733 35.81 7.04 -0.70
CA GLY A 733 34.83 8.05 -0.31
C GLY A 733 35.37 9.29 0.42
N LYS A 734 36.71 9.44 0.51
CA LYS A 734 37.39 10.54 1.18
C LYS A 734 38.24 11.37 0.21
N ILE A 735 38.44 12.63 0.53
CA ILE A 735 39.45 13.50 -0.10
C ILE A 735 40.82 13.09 0.46
N VAL A 736 41.74 12.66 -0.41
CA VAL A 736 43.07 12.16 -0.06
C VAL A 736 44.18 13.13 -0.44
N PHE A 737 43.96 13.97 -1.46
CA PHE A 737 44.82 15.09 -1.81
C PHE A 737 44.00 16.26 -2.35
N VAL A 738 44.41 17.48 -2.04
CA VAL A 738 44.00 18.73 -2.69
C VAL A 738 45.21 19.68 -2.69
N GLY A 739 45.50 20.31 -3.83
CA GLY A 739 46.70 21.13 -4.05
C GLY A 739 46.86 21.51 -5.52
N THR A 740 48.00 22.07 -5.91
CA THR A 740 48.36 22.27 -7.33
C THR A 740 48.78 20.97 -8.02
N GLN A 741 48.77 20.92 -9.36
CA GLN A 741 49.30 19.77 -10.10
C GLN A 741 50.79 19.50 -9.81
N LYS A 742 51.58 20.54 -9.53
CA LYS A 742 52.99 20.41 -9.14
C LYS A 742 53.13 19.66 -7.80
N GLU A 743 52.30 20.02 -6.82
CA GLU A 743 52.27 19.36 -5.51
C GLU A 743 51.72 17.93 -5.62
N TRP A 744 50.74 17.69 -6.50
CA TRP A 744 50.26 16.34 -6.81
C TRP A 744 51.39 15.46 -7.37
N GLY A 745 52.15 15.96 -8.35
CA GLY A 745 53.30 15.24 -8.92
C GLY A 745 54.34 14.84 -7.88
N ALA A 746 54.65 15.75 -6.94
CA ALA A 746 55.52 15.45 -5.81
C ALA A 746 54.90 14.41 -4.84
N TRP A 747 53.62 14.55 -4.51
CA TRP A 747 52.89 13.68 -3.57
C TRP A 747 52.73 12.25 -4.09
N VAL A 748 52.43 12.08 -5.38
CA VAL A 748 52.20 10.77 -6.02
C VAL A 748 53.49 10.03 -6.34
N SER A 749 54.62 10.73 -6.52
CA SER A 749 55.92 10.13 -6.85
C SER A 749 56.39 9.03 -5.88
N ASN A 750 55.91 9.06 -4.63
CA ASN A 750 56.22 8.09 -3.58
C ASN A 750 55.04 7.15 -3.25
N LYS A 751 54.05 7.02 -4.13
CA LYS A 751 52.80 6.27 -3.86
C LYS A 751 52.37 5.43 -5.07
N ARG A 752 52.09 4.15 -4.82
CA ARG A 752 51.41 3.27 -5.79
C ARG A 752 49.91 3.38 -5.60
N LEU A 753 49.24 3.98 -6.57
CA LEU A 753 47.77 4.03 -6.65
C LEU A 753 47.26 2.91 -7.57
N ALA A 754 46.08 2.39 -7.28
CA ALA A 754 45.40 1.38 -8.09
C ALA A 754 44.05 1.93 -8.60
N ASP A 755 43.61 1.44 -9.75
CA ASP A 755 42.27 1.67 -10.31
C ASP A 755 41.86 3.17 -10.40
N LEU A 756 42.83 4.02 -10.72
CA LEU A 756 42.69 5.48 -10.75
C LEU A 756 42.05 5.98 -12.06
N GLU A 757 40.84 6.53 -11.97
CA GLU A 757 40.21 7.28 -13.06
C GLU A 757 40.69 8.74 -13.02
N THR A 758 41.37 9.19 -14.07
CA THR A 758 41.81 10.58 -14.21
C THR A 758 40.81 11.38 -15.05
N ILE A 759 40.28 12.45 -14.47
CA ILE A 759 39.23 13.30 -15.04
C ILE A 759 39.82 14.69 -15.32
N ASP A 760 40.05 14.99 -16.58
CA ASP A 760 40.47 16.32 -16.98
C ASP A 760 39.36 17.35 -16.69
N CYS A 761 39.72 18.40 -15.97
CA CYS A 761 38.86 19.52 -15.60
C CYS A 761 39.41 20.86 -16.13
N GLN A 762 40.16 20.86 -17.24
CA GLN A 762 40.57 22.08 -17.92
C GLN A 762 39.36 23.00 -18.20
N GLY A 763 39.44 24.25 -17.74
CA GLY A 763 38.35 25.24 -17.84
C GLY A 763 37.13 24.98 -16.94
N ARG A 764 37.13 23.89 -16.16
CA ARG A 764 36.10 23.57 -15.17
C ARG A 764 36.51 24.05 -13.77
N HIS A 765 35.52 24.24 -12.92
CA HIS A 765 35.73 24.58 -11.51
C HIS A 765 35.24 23.45 -10.62
N ILE A 766 35.85 23.28 -9.45
CA ILE A 766 35.42 22.29 -8.44
C ILE A 766 35.16 23.02 -7.13
N THR A 767 34.04 22.70 -6.48
CA THR A 767 33.66 23.20 -5.15
C THR A 767 33.42 22.03 -4.20
N PRO A 768 33.30 22.26 -2.88
CA PRO A 768 32.61 21.32 -2.02
C PRO A 768 31.18 21.11 -2.55
N GLY A 769 30.60 19.97 -2.19
CA GLY A 769 29.18 19.75 -2.38
C GLY A 769 28.36 20.82 -1.66
N LEU A 770 27.32 21.32 -2.33
CA LEU A 770 26.43 22.32 -1.73
C LEU A 770 25.57 21.66 -0.65
N ILE A 771 25.20 22.44 0.36
CA ILE A 771 24.43 21.98 1.53
C ILE A 771 23.30 22.97 1.81
N ASP A 772 22.06 22.48 1.85
CA ASP A 772 20.89 23.27 2.21
C ASP A 772 20.53 23.08 3.70
N CYS A 773 20.49 24.18 4.46
CA CYS A 773 20.16 24.15 5.89
C CYS A 773 18.65 24.26 6.17
N HIS A 774 17.79 24.41 5.15
CA HIS A 774 16.33 24.34 5.30
C HIS A 774 15.65 23.76 4.05
N SER A 775 15.23 22.50 4.15
CA SER A 775 14.56 21.78 3.07
C SER A 775 13.35 20.99 3.57
N HIS A 776 12.38 20.77 2.69
CA HIS A 776 11.24 19.86 2.89
C HIS A 776 11.28 18.64 1.93
N THR A 777 12.38 18.50 1.18
CA THR A 777 12.60 17.49 0.15
C THR A 777 12.43 16.07 0.67
N GLY A 778 11.62 15.27 -0.03
CA GLY A 778 11.48 13.84 0.25
C GLY A 778 10.84 13.51 1.61
N ILE A 779 9.87 14.31 2.07
CA ILE A 779 9.07 14.00 3.26
C ILE A 779 7.74 13.38 2.83
N SER A 780 7.56 12.07 3.02
CA SER A 780 6.37 11.34 2.58
C SER A 780 5.12 11.72 3.38
N ARG A 781 4.03 12.06 2.67
CA ARG A 781 2.67 12.23 3.20
C ARG A 781 2.50 13.37 4.22
N GLY A 782 3.22 14.47 4.02
CA GLY A 782 2.99 15.77 4.66
C GLY A 782 4.15 16.22 5.56
N VAL A 783 4.41 17.53 5.56
CA VAL A 783 5.59 18.17 6.17
C VAL A 783 5.39 18.54 7.67
N ASN A 784 4.15 18.54 8.16
CA ASN A 784 3.82 18.88 9.56
C ASN A 784 2.82 17.88 10.16
N GLU A 785 2.99 17.53 11.44
CA GLU A 785 1.91 16.90 12.23
C GLU A 785 0.96 18.00 12.74
N GLY A 786 -0.04 18.32 11.93
CA GLY A 786 -0.97 19.43 12.16
C GLY A 786 -1.92 19.25 13.35
N GLY A 787 -1.99 18.06 13.98
CA GLY A 787 -2.96 17.76 15.04
C GLY A 787 -2.75 18.51 16.36
N GLN A 788 -1.50 18.83 16.75
CA GLN A 788 -1.18 19.46 18.04
C GLN A 788 -0.22 20.64 17.90
N ALA A 789 -0.26 21.63 18.80
CA ALA A 789 0.64 22.79 18.77
C ALA A 789 2.12 22.47 19.13
N VAL A 790 2.34 21.32 19.79
CA VAL A 790 3.65 20.75 20.12
C VAL A 790 3.61 19.28 19.70
N THR A 791 4.64 18.84 18.99
CA THR A 791 4.78 17.49 18.42
C THR A 791 6.27 17.08 18.43
N ALA A 792 6.93 17.14 19.59
CA ALA A 792 8.37 16.87 19.71
C ALA A 792 8.75 15.39 19.49
N GLU A 793 7.77 14.50 19.56
CA GLU A 793 7.87 13.05 19.39
C GLU A 793 8.00 12.60 17.92
N VAL A 794 7.43 13.35 16.97
CA VAL A 794 7.44 13.00 15.54
C VAL A 794 8.79 13.29 14.88
N ARG A 795 9.15 12.54 13.84
CA ARG A 795 10.51 12.54 13.28
C ARG A 795 10.50 12.37 11.76
N ILE A 796 11.23 13.22 11.04
CA ILE A 796 11.32 13.15 9.58
C ILE A 796 12.07 11.90 9.09
N GLN A 797 13.00 11.36 9.87
CA GLN A 797 13.66 10.09 9.55
C GLN A 797 12.66 8.91 9.38
N ASP A 798 11.51 8.95 10.06
CA ASP A 798 10.49 7.90 9.94
C ASP A 798 9.62 8.05 8.67
N VAL A 799 9.63 9.23 8.04
CA VAL A 799 8.88 9.58 6.83
C VAL A 799 9.77 10.04 5.67
N THR A 800 11.08 9.80 5.72
CA THR A 800 11.98 10.09 4.60
C THR A 800 11.64 9.19 3.41
N ASP A 801 11.56 9.77 2.21
CA ASP A 801 11.25 9.10 0.95
C ASP A 801 12.46 9.13 0.00
N PRO A 802 13.14 8.00 -0.24
CA PRO A 802 14.26 7.92 -1.16
C PRO A 802 13.88 8.03 -2.65
N ASP A 803 12.58 8.04 -2.98
CA ASP A 803 12.11 8.07 -4.37
C ASP A 803 11.77 9.48 -4.89
N ALA A 804 11.80 10.49 -4.02
CA ALA A 804 11.46 11.87 -4.40
C ALA A 804 12.44 12.41 -5.46
N ILE A 805 11.94 12.67 -6.66
CA ILE A 805 12.75 13.06 -7.84
C ILE A 805 13.57 14.34 -7.62
N SER A 806 13.17 15.18 -6.65
CA SER A 806 13.92 16.33 -6.19
C SER A 806 15.34 16.00 -5.70
N TRP A 807 15.58 14.82 -5.10
CA TRP A 807 16.94 14.36 -4.76
C TRP A 807 17.88 14.36 -5.96
N TYR A 808 17.43 13.80 -7.09
CA TYR A 808 18.18 13.75 -8.35
C TYR A 808 18.29 15.13 -9.00
N ARG A 809 17.21 15.91 -9.00
CA ARG A 809 17.18 17.27 -9.53
C ARG A 809 18.13 18.22 -8.77
N GLN A 810 18.32 18.00 -7.47
CA GLN A 810 19.24 18.75 -6.59
C GLN A 810 20.70 18.29 -6.72
N LEU A 811 20.96 16.99 -6.93
CA LEU A 811 22.28 16.54 -7.38
C LEU A 811 22.69 17.25 -8.69
N GLY A 812 21.74 17.46 -9.61
CA GLY A 812 21.93 18.29 -10.81
C GLY A 812 22.17 19.79 -10.56
N GLY A 813 22.00 20.26 -9.33
CA GLY A 813 22.38 21.59 -8.85
C GLY A 813 23.62 21.61 -7.96
N GLY A 814 24.33 20.48 -7.81
CA GLY A 814 25.52 20.37 -6.95
C GLY A 814 25.25 20.15 -5.46
N ILE A 815 23.99 19.97 -5.04
CA ILE A 815 23.62 19.66 -3.65
C ILE A 815 24.03 18.23 -3.32
N THR A 816 24.61 18.06 -2.13
CA THR A 816 25.12 16.77 -1.63
C THR A 816 24.52 16.37 -0.29
N ALA A 817 24.10 17.34 0.52
CA ALA A 817 23.39 17.10 1.78
C ALA A 817 22.33 18.18 2.04
N VAL A 818 21.30 17.83 2.82
CA VAL A 818 20.23 18.74 3.23
C VAL A 818 19.84 18.52 4.70
N ASN A 819 19.30 19.55 5.33
CA ASN A 819 18.61 19.48 6.61
C ASN A 819 17.09 19.49 6.39
N ASN A 820 16.47 18.30 6.43
CA ASN A 820 15.03 18.17 6.27
C ASN A 820 14.31 18.53 7.57
N LEU A 821 13.55 19.62 7.52
CA LEU A 821 12.83 20.20 8.66
C LEU A 821 11.32 20.03 8.49
N HIS A 822 10.59 20.06 9.60
CA HIS A 822 9.14 20.29 9.57
C HIS A 822 8.88 21.73 9.10
N GLY A 823 7.63 22.07 8.77
CA GLY A 823 7.24 23.44 8.36
C GLY A 823 7.14 24.40 9.54
N SER A 824 6.17 25.31 9.49
CA SER A 824 5.96 26.34 10.54
C SER A 824 4.58 26.31 11.23
N ALA A 825 3.81 25.24 11.05
CA ALA A 825 2.42 25.14 11.53
C ALA A 825 2.27 24.86 13.04
N ASN A 826 3.38 24.68 13.76
CA ASN A 826 3.48 24.19 15.13
C ASN A 826 4.51 25.03 15.89
N ALA A 827 4.30 25.35 17.17
CA ALA A 827 5.30 26.05 17.98
C ALA A 827 6.57 25.20 18.15
N ILE A 828 6.38 23.89 18.32
CA ILE A 828 7.42 22.85 18.31
C ILE A 828 6.92 21.76 17.36
N GLY A 829 7.51 21.63 16.18
CA GLY A 829 7.00 20.80 15.08
C GLY A 829 7.52 19.37 15.02
N GLY A 830 8.71 19.10 15.57
CA GLY A 830 9.28 17.75 15.66
C GLY A 830 10.69 17.61 15.12
N GLN A 831 11.24 16.41 15.23
CA GLN A 831 12.65 16.07 15.00
C GLN A 831 13.01 16.08 13.52
N ASN A 832 14.04 16.85 13.17
CA ASN A 832 14.56 16.95 11.80
C ASN A 832 15.40 15.71 11.41
N ALA A 833 15.81 15.65 10.15
CA ALA A 833 16.82 14.69 9.69
C ALA A 833 17.82 15.39 8.77
N VAL A 834 19.11 15.24 9.04
CA VAL A 834 20.16 15.61 8.09
C VAL A 834 20.39 14.39 7.18
N ASN A 835 20.28 14.59 5.87
CA ASN A 835 20.41 13.55 4.85
C ASN A 835 21.52 13.90 3.85
N LYS A 836 22.16 12.88 3.26
CA LYS A 836 22.96 13.02 2.03
C LYS A 836 22.14 12.58 0.83
N ASN A 837 22.30 13.25 -0.31
CA ASN A 837 21.50 13.04 -1.53
C ASN A 837 21.92 11.76 -2.28
N ARG A 838 21.72 10.59 -1.66
CA ARG A 838 22.13 9.27 -2.18
C ARG A 838 21.10 8.66 -3.13
N TRP A 839 20.86 9.29 -4.29
CA TRP A 839 19.93 8.78 -5.30
C TRP A 839 20.27 7.34 -5.73
N GLY A 840 19.30 6.43 -5.58
CA GLY A 840 19.49 4.99 -5.69
C GLY A 840 19.55 4.26 -4.33
N ALA A 841 19.38 4.97 -3.21
CA ALA A 841 19.25 4.38 -1.88
C ALA A 841 18.09 3.35 -1.80
N PRO A 842 18.34 2.10 -1.38
CA PRO A 842 17.29 1.08 -1.33
C PRO A 842 16.33 1.26 -0.15
N ARG A 843 16.77 1.88 0.97
CA ARG A 843 15.97 2.15 2.18
C ARG A 843 16.03 3.64 2.55
N PRO A 844 15.01 4.21 3.23
CA PRO A 844 15.06 5.57 3.78
C PRO A 844 16.30 5.82 4.66
N ASP A 845 16.60 4.88 5.56
CA ASP A 845 17.75 4.92 6.48
C ASP A 845 19.10 5.13 5.78
N ASP A 846 19.24 4.70 4.52
CA ASP A 846 20.48 4.82 3.76
C ASP A 846 20.78 6.28 3.33
N LEU A 847 19.78 7.17 3.34
CA LEU A 847 19.98 8.62 3.11
C LEU A 847 20.60 9.35 4.31
N HIS A 848 20.41 8.85 5.54
CA HIS A 848 20.73 9.61 6.74
C HIS A 848 22.22 9.94 6.89
N PHE A 849 22.52 11.15 7.36
CA PHE A 849 23.88 11.62 7.59
C PHE A 849 24.40 11.07 8.93
N ALA A 850 25.17 9.99 8.88
CA ALA A 850 25.75 9.37 10.06
C ALA A 850 26.64 10.35 10.86
N GLY A 851 26.34 10.52 12.14
CA GLY A 851 27.08 11.41 13.03
C GLY A 851 26.74 12.91 12.91
N ALA A 852 25.71 13.28 12.12
CA ALA A 852 25.11 14.61 12.26
C ALA A 852 24.40 14.72 13.62
N MET A 853 24.41 15.90 14.24
CA MET A 853 23.77 16.11 15.53
C MET A 853 22.24 16.11 15.37
N PRO A 854 21.47 15.40 16.22
CA PRO A 854 20.01 15.46 16.20
C PRO A 854 19.52 16.89 16.44
N GLY A 855 18.38 17.25 15.84
CA GLY A 855 17.74 18.54 16.06
C GLY A 855 16.23 18.45 16.15
N ILE A 856 15.58 19.61 16.13
CA ILE A 856 14.13 19.78 16.21
C ILE A 856 13.70 21.11 15.59
N LYS A 857 12.60 21.12 14.83
CA LYS A 857 12.01 22.34 14.27
C LYS A 857 11.13 23.01 15.32
N PHE A 858 11.38 24.28 15.58
CA PHE A 858 10.49 25.21 16.30
C PHE A 858 9.94 26.23 15.30
N ALA A 859 8.84 26.92 15.64
CA ALA A 859 8.37 28.07 14.86
C ALA A 859 7.77 29.18 15.73
N LEU A 860 8.01 30.41 15.29
CA LEU A 860 7.49 31.67 15.82
C LEU A 860 6.63 32.35 14.74
N GLY A 861 6.23 33.61 14.91
CA GLY A 861 5.52 34.36 13.86
C GLY A 861 4.01 34.18 13.84
N GLU A 862 3.44 34.37 12.65
CA GLU A 862 2.02 34.26 12.33
C GLU A 862 1.54 32.82 12.09
N ASN A 863 2.47 31.93 11.76
CA ASN A 863 2.21 30.55 11.33
C ASN A 863 1.81 29.61 12.49
N PRO A 864 2.55 29.52 13.62
CA PRO A 864 2.16 28.67 14.76
C PRO A 864 0.92 29.19 15.50
N LYS A 865 0.59 30.49 15.35
CA LYS A 865 -0.68 31.08 15.80
C LYS A 865 -1.78 31.09 14.73
N TRP A 866 -1.59 30.34 13.64
CA TRP A 866 -2.59 30.05 12.60
C TRP A 866 -3.28 31.29 11.99
N SER A 867 -2.60 32.45 11.91
CA SER A 867 -3.23 33.70 11.45
C SER A 867 -3.56 33.73 9.95
N ASN A 868 -3.06 32.75 9.19
CA ASN A 868 -3.37 32.56 7.76
C ASN A 868 -4.55 31.58 7.56
N ALA A 869 -5.08 30.96 8.62
CA ALA A 869 -6.29 30.15 8.55
C ALA A 869 -7.51 31.07 8.50
N GLY A 870 -8.19 31.12 7.36
CA GLY A 870 -9.24 32.09 7.05
C GLY A 870 -10.56 32.01 7.86
N ASP A 871 -10.62 31.22 8.93
CA ASP A 871 -11.76 31.13 9.83
C ASP A 871 -11.38 31.44 11.29
N ARG A 872 -12.12 32.37 11.89
CA ARG A 872 -11.98 32.80 13.29
C ARG A 872 -12.56 31.81 14.31
N SER A 873 -13.16 30.70 13.86
CA SER A 873 -13.70 29.63 14.73
C SER A 873 -12.65 28.73 15.40
N ASN A 874 -11.37 28.84 15.02
CA ASN A 874 -10.33 27.89 15.42
C ASN A 874 -9.81 28.09 16.86
N ASN A 875 -10.45 27.43 17.82
CA ASN A 875 -10.08 27.44 19.26
C ASN A 875 -8.70 26.82 19.62
N ARG A 876 -7.84 26.49 18.66
CA ARG A 876 -6.50 25.92 18.92
C ARG A 876 -5.59 26.96 19.57
N TYR A 877 -5.18 26.71 20.82
CA TYR A 877 -4.07 27.42 21.45
C TYR A 877 -2.72 27.02 20.79
N PRO A 878 -1.77 27.95 20.56
CA PRO A 878 -1.82 29.38 20.87
C PRO A 878 -2.43 30.23 19.74
N GLN A 879 -3.00 31.38 20.10
CA GLN A 879 -3.53 32.38 19.15
C GLN A 879 -2.74 33.70 19.14
N THR A 880 -1.66 33.82 19.94
CA THR A 880 -0.83 35.04 20.08
C THR A 880 0.65 34.68 20.19
N ARG A 881 1.56 35.62 19.88
CA ARG A 881 3.02 35.42 20.08
C ARG A 881 3.36 35.15 21.56
N MET A 882 2.66 35.78 22.51
CA MET A 882 2.78 35.48 23.95
C MET A 882 2.35 34.03 24.29
N GLY A 883 1.32 33.50 23.62
CA GLY A 883 0.91 32.11 23.78
C GLY A 883 1.93 31.10 23.23
N VAL A 884 2.67 31.48 22.17
CA VAL A 884 3.80 30.66 21.65
C VAL A 884 4.92 30.60 22.67
N GLU A 885 5.33 31.73 23.27
CA GLU A 885 6.33 31.75 24.34
C GLU A 885 5.87 30.92 25.55
N ALA A 886 4.66 31.15 26.05
CA ALA A 886 4.12 30.45 27.21
C ALA A 886 4.05 28.92 27.00
N LEU A 887 3.64 28.47 25.81
CA LEU A 887 3.59 27.05 25.46
C LEU A 887 4.98 26.40 25.42
N ILE A 888 5.98 27.10 24.88
CA ILE A 888 7.37 26.60 24.84
C ILE A 888 7.94 26.50 26.27
N ARG A 889 7.71 27.52 27.11
CA ARG A 889 8.14 27.54 28.53
C ARG A 889 7.46 26.45 29.37
N ASP A 890 6.15 26.25 29.19
CA ASP A 890 5.38 25.16 29.83
C ASP A 890 5.98 23.78 29.51
N ARG A 891 6.31 23.55 28.24
CA ARG A 891 6.87 22.27 27.78
C ARG A 891 8.30 22.00 28.24
N PHE A 892 9.18 23.01 28.25
CA PHE A 892 10.50 22.85 28.86
C PHE A 892 10.43 22.65 30.38
N THR A 893 9.46 23.28 31.06
CA THR A 893 9.22 23.06 32.49
C THR A 893 8.79 21.61 32.76
N ALA A 894 7.85 21.07 31.98
CA ALA A 894 7.43 19.68 32.06
C ALA A 894 8.57 18.69 31.74
N ALA A 895 9.40 18.98 30.72
CA ALA A 895 10.56 18.16 30.38
C ALA A 895 11.62 18.14 31.51
N GLY A 896 11.83 19.27 32.19
CA GLY A 896 12.67 19.36 33.38
C GLY A 896 12.14 18.49 34.53
N GLN A 897 10.84 18.61 34.85
CA GLN A 897 10.18 17.80 35.89
C GLN A 897 10.31 16.29 35.60
N TYR A 898 9.97 15.87 34.38
CA TYR A 898 10.10 14.49 33.90
C TYR A 898 11.54 13.96 33.98
N THR A 899 12.53 14.79 33.66
CA THR A 899 13.94 14.44 33.81
C THR A 899 14.33 14.26 35.28
N GLY A 900 13.76 15.07 36.18
CA GLY A 900 13.89 14.91 37.64
C GLY A 900 13.30 13.60 38.17
N GLU A 901 12.09 13.22 37.74
CA GLU A 901 11.45 11.93 38.11
C GLU A 901 12.34 10.73 37.75
N TRP A 902 12.95 10.74 36.55
CA TRP A 902 13.90 9.71 36.14
C TRP A 902 15.22 9.74 36.92
N ALA A 903 15.68 10.92 37.36
CA ALA A 903 16.89 11.04 38.18
C ALA A 903 16.67 10.54 39.62
N GLU A 904 15.49 10.79 40.19
CA GLU A 904 15.08 10.26 41.50
C GLU A 904 14.88 8.74 41.45
N TYR A 905 14.29 8.21 40.37
CA TYR A 905 14.20 6.77 40.14
C TYR A 905 15.59 6.12 39.97
N ALA A 906 16.50 6.75 39.22
CA ALA A 906 17.88 6.27 39.07
C ALA A 906 18.65 6.27 40.40
N ALA A 907 18.43 7.27 41.26
CA ALA A 907 19.02 7.33 42.60
C ALA A 907 18.49 6.23 43.54
N HIS A 908 17.28 5.71 43.31
CA HIS A 908 16.70 4.60 44.07
C HIS A 908 17.08 3.23 43.51
N ALA A 909 16.87 3.01 42.20
CA ALA A 909 17.01 1.70 41.54
C ALA A 909 18.41 1.45 40.92
N GLY A 910 19.29 2.46 40.97
CA GLY A 910 20.62 2.43 40.38
C GLY A 910 20.63 2.74 38.88
N ASP A 911 21.79 3.21 38.40
CA ASP A 911 22.05 3.60 37.00
C ASP A 911 21.62 2.55 35.96
N SER A 912 21.71 1.26 36.30
CA SER A 912 21.28 0.14 35.46
C SER A 912 19.78 0.16 35.13
N ALA A 913 18.95 0.77 35.97
CA ALA A 913 17.52 0.91 35.73
C ALA A 913 17.19 1.85 34.54
N LEU A 914 18.15 2.66 34.09
CA LEU A 914 18.03 3.52 32.91
C LEU A 914 18.37 2.80 31.59
N ALA A 915 18.82 1.53 31.61
CA ALA A 915 19.39 0.87 30.43
C ALA A 915 18.44 0.75 29.21
N GLY A 916 17.12 0.84 29.41
CA GLY A 916 16.11 0.86 28.34
C GLY A 916 15.88 2.23 27.68
N LEU A 917 16.63 3.26 28.05
CA LEU A 917 16.46 4.65 27.58
C LEU A 917 17.49 5.07 26.51
N PRO A 918 17.12 5.97 25.57
CA PRO A 918 18.05 6.58 24.62
C PRO A 918 19.27 7.19 25.33
N GLU A 919 20.45 7.11 24.73
CA GLU A 919 21.68 7.57 25.40
C GLU A 919 21.70 9.09 25.65
N SER A 920 21.22 9.84 24.67
CA SER A 920 20.96 11.28 24.75
C SER A 920 20.06 11.63 25.94
N PHE A 921 18.94 10.92 26.13
CA PHE A 921 18.08 11.11 27.29
C PHE A 921 18.73 10.62 28.60
N ARG A 922 19.48 9.51 28.61
CA ARG A 922 20.27 9.08 29.80
C ARG A 922 21.25 10.16 30.26
N LYS A 923 21.86 10.91 29.34
CA LYS A 923 22.72 12.06 29.68
C LYS A 923 21.90 13.24 30.22
N ALA A 924 20.69 13.48 29.73
CA ALA A 924 19.79 14.49 30.28
C ALA A 924 19.44 14.20 31.75
N VAL A 925 19.00 12.97 32.03
CA VAL A 925 18.72 12.48 33.39
C VAL A 925 19.92 12.68 34.32
N LYS A 926 21.14 12.32 33.87
CA LYS A 926 22.37 12.48 34.66
C LYS A 926 22.86 13.92 34.83
N LYS A 927 22.38 14.87 34.02
CA LYS A 927 22.67 16.31 34.20
C LYS A 927 21.70 16.98 35.17
N HIS A 928 20.55 16.36 35.47
CA HIS A 928 19.57 16.95 36.38
C HIS A 928 19.99 16.79 37.85
N PRO A 929 19.98 17.86 38.67
CA PRO A 929 20.32 17.77 40.08
C PRO A 929 19.21 17.02 40.85
N VAL A 930 19.57 15.93 41.52
CA VAL A 930 18.68 15.23 42.46
C VAL A 930 18.54 16.09 43.71
N ARG A 931 17.31 16.47 44.07
CA ARG A 931 17.04 17.24 45.29
C ARG A 931 17.10 16.31 46.49
N GLY A 932 18.18 16.40 47.28
CA GLY A 932 18.45 15.54 48.45
C GLY A 932 17.54 15.73 49.68
N GLY A 933 16.23 15.95 49.48
CA GLY A 933 15.23 15.94 50.54
C GLY A 933 14.77 14.52 50.86
N GLN A 934 14.33 14.27 52.09
CA GLN A 934 13.84 12.95 52.55
C GLN A 934 12.42 12.61 52.05
N GLY A 935 12.04 13.09 50.86
CA GLY A 935 10.75 12.84 50.24
C GLY A 935 10.79 11.63 49.31
N SER A 936 10.41 10.45 49.83
CA SER A 936 9.98 9.25 49.08
C SER A 936 10.46 9.12 47.61
N ALA A 937 11.77 8.91 47.40
CA ALA A 937 12.29 8.61 46.06
C ALA A 937 11.52 7.43 45.43
N SER A 938 11.04 7.60 44.19
CA SER A 938 10.14 6.64 43.56
C SER A 938 10.81 5.28 43.38
N ALA A 939 10.26 4.24 44.02
CA ALA A 939 10.62 2.85 43.77
C ALA A 939 10.04 2.29 42.45
N ARG A 940 9.35 3.11 41.65
CA ARG A 940 8.70 2.73 40.39
C ARG A 940 9.28 3.52 39.21
N PRO A 941 9.51 2.88 38.04
CA PRO A 941 9.92 3.58 36.84
C PRO A 941 8.83 4.56 36.39
N PRO A 942 9.17 5.82 36.06
CA PRO A 942 8.25 6.74 35.39
C PRO A 942 7.74 6.16 34.05
N ARG A 943 6.56 6.59 33.60
CA ARG A 943 6.08 6.27 32.25
C ARG A 943 6.93 7.04 31.24
N ARG A 944 7.54 6.35 30.28
CA ARG A 944 8.31 7.01 29.22
C ARG A 944 7.42 7.86 28.33
N ASP A 945 7.86 9.06 28.00
CA ASP A 945 7.16 10.00 27.14
C ASP A 945 8.07 10.53 26.03
N LEU A 946 7.72 10.28 24.77
CA LEU A 946 8.54 10.63 23.60
C LEU A 946 8.55 12.14 23.27
N GLU A 947 7.56 12.91 23.74
CA GLU A 947 7.54 14.37 23.59
C GLU A 947 8.54 14.98 24.59
N LEU A 948 8.45 14.57 25.87
CA LEU A 948 9.30 15.08 26.95
C LEU A 948 10.75 14.58 26.87
N GLU A 949 11.00 13.35 26.39
CA GLU A 949 12.36 12.86 26.10
C GLU A 949 13.06 13.77 25.08
N ALA A 950 12.39 14.07 23.96
CA ALA A 950 12.96 14.90 22.90
C ALA A 950 13.24 16.36 23.34
N LEU A 951 12.45 16.88 24.28
CA LEU A 951 12.64 18.21 24.86
C LEU A 951 13.75 18.24 25.92
N ALA A 952 13.87 17.19 26.73
CA ALA A 952 14.94 17.05 27.72
C ALA A 952 16.33 16.95 27.07
N GLU A 953 16.43 16.33 25.89
CA GLU A 953 17.66 16.29 25.09
C GLU A 953 18.14 17.69 24.65
N ILE A 954 17.25 18.67 24.48
CA ILE A 954 17.59 20.05 24.15
C ILE A 954 18.22 20.75 25.36
N ILE A 955 17.59 20.64 26.53
CA ILE A 955 18.11 21.16 27.81
C ILE A 955 19.48 20.52 28.11
N ALA A 956 19.65 19.24 27.78
CA ALA A 956 20.92 18.54 27.92
C ALA A 956 21.99 18.94 26.89
N GLY A 957 21.67 19.73 25.85
CA GLY A 957 22.59 20.05 24.76
C GLY A 957 22.94 18.86 23.86
N GLU A 958 22.09 17.83 23.83
CA GLU A 958 22.22 16.65 22.96
C GLU A 958 21.37 16.78 21.68
N ARG A 959 20.52 17.82 21.59
CA ARG A 959 19.64 18.12 20.44
C ARG A 959 19.60 19.63 20.11
N LEU A 960 19.76 19.98 18.84
CA LEU A 960 19.78 21.37 18.34
C LEU A 960 18.38 21.91 18.01
N VAL A 961 18.05 23.11 18.48
CA VAL A 961 16.85 23.84 18.04
C VAL A 961 17.11 24.54 16.71
N HIS A 962 16.35 24.21 15.67
CA HIS A 962 16.26 24.99 14.44
C HIS A 962 14.92 25.72 14.42
N CYS A 963 14.90 27.06 14.50
CA CYS A 963 13.67 27.80 14.72
C CYS A 963 13.29 28.69 13.55
N HIS A 964 12.11 28.45 12.94
CA HIS A 964 11.47 29.39 12.02
C HIS A 964 11.14 30.69 12.75
N SER A 965 11.69 31.80 12.26
CA SER A 965 11.53 33.13 12.84
C SER A 965 11.67 34.16 11.74
N TYR A 966 10.82 35.18 11.71
CA TYR A 966 11.05 36.31 10.83
C TYR A 966 11.47 37.55 11.60
N ARG A 967 10.80 37.85 12.72
CA ARG A 967 10.89 39.16 13.35
C ARG A 967 11.91 39.30 14.48
N GLN A 968 12.39 40.51 14.72
CA GLN A 968 13.38 40.79 15.77
C GLN A 968 12.84 40.54 17.20
N ASP A 969 11.55 40.78 17.45
CA ASP A 969 10.94 40.68 18.78
C ASP A 969 10.77 39.22 19.24
N GLU A 970 10.46 38.33 18.30
CA GLU A 970 10.35 36.89 18.54
C GLU A 970 11.72 36.17 18.55
N ILE A 971 12.70 36.61 17.75
CA ILE A 971 14.10 36.15 17.85
C ILE A 971 14.63 36.39 19.27
N LEU A 972 14.50 37.63 19.77
CA LEU A 972 14.92 38.00 21.13
C LEU A 972 14.14 37.26 22.22
N MET A 973 12.88 36.90 21.97
CA MET A 973 12.11 36.05 22.89
C MET A 973 12.74 34.66 23.03
N LEU A 974 13.05 34.00 21.92
CA LEU A 974 13.65 32.67 21.99
C LEU A 974 15.07 32.70 22.57
N CYS A 975 15.86 33.75 22.33
CA CYS A 975 17.16 33.94 23.00
C CYS A 975 17.01 34.01 24.54
N ARG A 976 15.96 34.68 25.06
CA ARG A 976 15.65 34.68 26.50
C ARG A 976 15.24 33.30 27.01
N VAL A 977 14.32 32.62 26.32
CA VAL A 977 13.91 31.23 26.67
C VAL A 977 15.12 30.28 26.68
N ALA A 978 16.02 30.41 25.71
CA ALA A 978 17.26 29.63 25.64
C ALA A 978 18.19 29.90 26.82
N GLY A 979 18.32 31.17 27.25
CA GLY A 979 19.03 31.55 28.48
C GLY A 979 18.38 30.97 29.74
N ASP A 980 17.06 31.12 29.89
CA ASP A 980 16.30 30.68 31.06
C ASP A 980 16.36 29.16 31.29
N PHE A 981 16.41 28.36 30.21
CA PHE A 981 16.51 26.90 30.26
C PHE A 981 17.93 26.36 29.94
N GLY A 982 18.92 27.23 29.75
CA GLY A 982 20.34 26.86 29.61
C GLY A 982 20.73 26.12 28.32
N PHE A 983 19.90 26.15 27.26
CA PHE A 983 20.20 25.50 25.98
C PHE A 983 20.77 26.47 24.94
N LYS A 984 21.51 25.96 23.94
CA LYS A 984 21.97 26.76 22.80
C LYS A 984 21.11 26.51 21.57
N ILE A 985 20.75 27.57 20.86
CA ILE A 985 19.98 27.48 19.61
C ILE A 985 20.93 27.00 18.50
N GLY A 986 20.49 26.05 17.68
CA GLY A 986 21.23 25.60 16.50
C GLY A 986 21.21 26.68 15.42
N THR A 987 20.07 26.81 14.74
CA THR A 987 19.92 27.78 13.64
C THR A 987 18.60 28.52 13.75
N PHE A 988 18.64 29.85 13.72
CA PHE A 988 17.44 30.63 13.38
C PHE A 988 17.23 30.58 11.86
N GLN A 989 15.99 30.37 11.44
CA GLN A 989 15.61 29.98 10.08
C GLN A 989 14.73 31.04 9.44
N HIS A 990 15.00 31.34 8.16
CA HIS A 990 14.50 32.46 7.35
C HIS A 990 14.98 33.83 7.84
N ILE A 991 14.88 34.11 9.15
CA ILE A 991 15.65 35.07 9.94
C ILE A 991 15.71 36.51 9.36
N LEU A 992 14.65 36.93 8.66
CA LEU A 992 14.69 38.11 7.79
C LEU A 992 14.92 39.45 8.50
N GLU A 993 14.48 39.62 9.75
CA GLU A 993 14.82 40.80 10.59
C GLU A 993 16.06 40.57 11.48
N GLY A 994 16.74 39.42 11.40
CA GLY A 994 17.86 39.07 12.28
C GLY A 994 19.03 40.05 12.22
N TYR A 995 19.20 40.74 11.08
CA TYR A 995 20.20 41.81 10.93
C TYR A 995 20.02 42.97 11.92
N LYS A 996 18.81 43.16 12.47
CA LYS A 996 18.50 44.15 13.51
C LYS A 996 18.93 43.72 14.92
N VAL A 997 19.31 42.45 15.11
CA VAL A 997 19.64 41.80 16.41
C VAL A 997 20.80 40.81 16.27
N ALA A 998 21.73 41.10 15.35
CA ALA A 998 22.79 40.17 14.94
C ALA A 998 23.81 39.88 16.06
N ASP A 999 24.02 40.81 16.99
CA ASP A 999 24.89 40.64 18.14
C ASP A 999 24.31 39.61 19.13
N GLU A 1000 23.00 39.66 19.39
CA GLU A 1000 22.28 38.66 20.20
C GLU A 1000 22.27 37.28 19.52
N LEU A 1001 22.14 37.24 18.19
CA LEU A 1001 22.25 36.00 17.41
C LEU A 1001 23.63 35.35 17.54
N ALA A 1002 24.71 36.14 17.48
CA ALA A 1002 26.08 35.66 17.64
C ALA A 1002 26.35 35.07 19.04
N LYS A 1003 25.70 35.61 20.08
CA LYS A 1003 25.77 35.10 21.46
C LYS A 1003 25.00 33.78 21.61
N HIS A 1004 23.73 33.75 21.19
CA HIS A 1004 22.77 32.70 21.56
C HIS A 1004 22.59 31.55 20.54
N SER A 1005 23.08 31.66 19.30
CA SER A 1005 22.93 30.64 18.26
C SER A 1005 24.25 30.04 17.75
N LEU A 1006 24.21 28.93 17.01
CA LEU A 1006 25.34 28.50 16.17
C LEU A 1006 25.36 29.24 14.82
N GLY A 1007 24.25 29.86 14.42
CA GLY A 1007 24.15 30.66 13.21
C GLY A 1007 22.72 31.01 12.79
N GLY A 1008 22.60 31.67 11.65
CA GLY A 1008 21.34 32.02 11.00
C GLY A 1008 21.31 31.56 9.54
N SER A 1009 20.18 30.99 9.10
CA SER A 1009 19.98 30.58 7.72
C SER A 1009 18.86 31.41 7.09
N CYS A 1010 19.26 32.33 6.21
CA CYS A 1010 18.41 33.38 5.64
C CYS A 1010 17.89 33.03 4.24
N PHE A 1011 16.80 33.66 3.80
CA PHE A 1011 16.58 33.79 2.35
C PHE A 1011 17.49 34.89 1.79
N SER A 1012 17.96 34.77 0.55
CA SER A 1012 18.78 35.83 -0.05
C SER A 1012 17.96 37.02 -0.58
N ASP A 1013 16.77 36.77 -1.14
CA ASP A 1013 15.92 37.82 -1.73
C ASP A 1013 14.39 37.55 -1.68
N TRP A 1014 13.92 36.77 -0.71
CA TRP A 1014 12.51 36.36 -0.61
C TRP A 1014 11.78 37.07 0.54
N TRP A 1015 10.91 38.05 0.22
CA TRP A 1015 10.25 38.93 1.19
C TRP A 1015 8.90 39.50 0.71
N ALA A 1016 8.28 40.37 1.55
CA ALA A 1016 7.04 41.11 1.32
C ALA A 1016 5.74 40.30 1.02
N TYR A 1017 5.80 38.96 1.00
CA TYR A 1017 4.62 38.08 0.84
C TYR A 1017 3.73 37.96 2.10
N LYS A 1018 4.14 38.54 3.24
CA LYS A 1018 3.34 38.70 4.47
C LYS A 1018 3.72 39.98 5.21
N VAL A 1019 2.93 40.35 6.22
CA VAL A 1019 3.23 41.45 7.16
C VAL A 1019 4.49 41.16 7.98
N GLU A 1020 4.70 39.92 8.45
CA GLU A 1020 5.92 39.54 9.19
C GLU A 1020 7.24 39.61 8.39
N VAL A 1021 7.18 39.86 7.07
CA VAL A 1021 8.36 39.92 6.18
C VAL A 1021 8.46 41.23 5.37
N GLN A 1022 7.82 42.32 5.83
CA GLN A 1022 7.85 43.62 5.14
C GLN A 1022 9.19 44.35 5.26
N ASP A 1023 9.83 44.29 6.42
CA ASP A 1023 11.11 44.96 6.74
C ASP A 1023 12.36 44.18 6.26
N ALA A 1024 12.18 43.08 5.54
CA ALA A 1024 13.26 42.21 5.10
C ALA A 1024 14.08 42.85 3.96
N ILE A 1025 15.41 42.68 4.01
CA ILE A 1025 16.35 43.27 3.04
C ILE A 1025 17.38 42.25 2.54
N PRO A 1026 17.87 42.34 1.29
CA PRO A 1026 18.83 41.37 0.75
C PRO A 1026 20.22 41.49 1.40
N GLN A 1027 20.50 42.61 2.05
CA GLN A 1027 21.71 42.80 2.84
C GLN A 1027 21.69 42.06 4.19
N ALA A 1028 20.55 41.49 4.61
CA ALA A 1028 20.41 40.93 5.96
C ALA A 1028 21.44 39.83 6.26
N GLY A 1029 21.69 38.92 5.30
CA GLY A 1029 22.74 37.90 5.41
C GLY A 1029 24.13 38.49 5.63
N PRO A 1030 24.66 39.29 4.69
CA PRO A 1030 25.93 39.99 4.86
C PRO A 1030 26.06 40.80 6.16
N ILE A 1031 25.05 41.58 6.55
CA ILE A 1031 25.08 42.40 7.78
C ILE A 1031 25.17 41.50 9.03
N MET A 1032 24.50 40.34 9.07
CA MET A 1032 24.64 39.39 10.16
C MET A 1032 26.04 38.76 10.19
N ALA A 1033 26.64 38.47 9.03
CA ALA A 1033 28.01 37.93 8.95
C ALA A 1033 29.07 38.94 9.41
N GLU A 1034 28.91 40.23 9.08
CA GLU A 1034 29.75 41.33 9.58
C GLU A 1034 29.75 41.43 11.12
N GLN A 1035 28.65 41.03 11.78
CA GLN A 1035 28.54 40.95 13.25
C GLN A 1035 28.97 39.59 13.83
N GLY A 1036 29.58 38.72 13.04
CA GLY A 1036 30.13 37.44 13.47
C GLY A 1036 29.12 36.28 13.57
N VAL A 1037 27.89 36.45 13.07
CA VAL A 1037 26.94 35.33 12.94
C VAL A 1037 27.42 34.39 11.83
N VAL A 1038 27.42 33.08 12.07
CA VAL A 1038 27.64 32.10 10.99
C VAL A 1038 26.40 32.06 10.10
N VAL A 1039 26.43 32.79 8.99
CA VAL A 1039 25.30 32.91 8.06
C VAL A 1039 25.34 31.85 6.96
N SER A 1040 24.18 31.30 6.63
CA SER A 1040 23.93 30.50 5.44
C SER A 1040 22.70 31.02 4.67
N PHE A 1041 22.53 30.54 3.44
CA PHE A 1041 21.25 30.64 2.73
C PHE A 1041 20.56 29.28 2.64
N ASN A 1042 19.23 29.28 2.47
CA ASN A 1042 18.42 28.08 2.29
C ASN A 1042 17.40 28.23 1.15
N SER A 1043 16.75 27.13 0.77
CA SER A 1043 15.75 27.11 -0.30
C SER A 1043 14.30 27.26 0.15
N ASP A 1044 13.91 26.58 1.24
CA ASP A 1044 12.50 26.31 1.60
C ASP A 1044 11.67 25.69 0.44
N SER A 1045 12.34 25.11 -0.56
CA SER A 1045 11.75 24.72 -1.86
C SER A 1045 12.63 23.72 -2.62
N ASP A 1046 12.02 22.60 -3.01
CA ASP A 1046 12.68 21.50 -3.74
C ASP A 1046 13.36 21.91 -5.05
N GLU A 1047 12.87 22.97 -5.69
CA GLU A 1047 13.41 23.51 -6.94
C GLU A 1047 14.39 24.67 -6.73
N LEU A 1048 14.20 25.54 -5.73
CA LEU A 1048 15.20 26.58 -5.42
C LEU A 1048 16.49 25.97 -4.86
N ALA A 1049 16.40 24.82 -4.17
CA ALA A 1049 17.55 24.02 -3.76
C ALA A 1049 18.48 23.65 -4.93
N ARG A 1050 17.98 23.55 -6.16
CA ARG A 1050 18.77 23.28 -7.37
C ARG A 1050 19.63 24.49 -7.81
N ARG A 1051 19.45 25.65 -7.16
CA ARG A 1051 20.02 26.96 -7.50
C ARG A 1051 20.70 27.64 -6.32
N MET A 1052 21.09 26.91 -5.26
CA MET A 1052 21.80 27.48 -4.10
C MET A 1052 23.09 28.22 -4.49
N ASN A 1053 23.73 27.88 -5.61
CA ASN A 1053 24.87 28.65 -6.15
C ASN A 1053 24.48 30.07 -6.65
N TRP A 1054 23.23 30.29 -7.05
CA TRP A 1054 22.69 31.61 -7.36
C TRP A 1054 22.29 32.36 -6.09
N GLU A 1055 21.74 31.66 -5.09
CA GLU A 1055 21.43 32.25 -3.78
C GLU A 1055 22.72 32.81 -3.14
N ALA A 1056 23.79 32.02 -3.14
CA ALA A 1056 25.15 32.46 -2.79
C ALA A 1056 25.60 33.69 -3.60
N ALA A 1057 25.47 33.66 -4.92
CA ALA A 1057 25.91 34.75 -5.79
C ALA A 1057 25.23 36.11 -5.48
N LYS A 1058 23.98 36.10 -4.99
CA LYS A 1058 23.28 37.33 -4.58
C LYS A 1058 23.98 38.05 -3.41
N ALA A 1059 24.71 37.35 -2.55
CA ALA A 1059 25.49 38.00 -1.48
C ALA A 1059 26.55 38.97 -2.02
N ILE A 1060 27.19 38.65 -3.16
CA ILE A 1060 28.17 39.53 -3.83
C ILE A 1060 27.49 40.78 -4.41
N LYS A 1061 26.23 40.64 -4.87
CA LYS A 1061 25.46 41.74 -5.48
C LYS A 1061 24.95 42.75 -4.43
N TYR A 1062 24.60 42.28 -3.24
CA TYR A 1062 23.91 43.09 -2.23
C TYR A 1062 24.77 43.41 -1.00
N GLY A 1063 25.66 42.52 -0.59
CA GLY A 1063 26.56 42.72 0.56
C GLY A 1063 27.71 43.66 0.25
N VAL A 1064 28.27 44.28 1.29
CA VAL A 1064 29.44 45.15 1.17
C VAL A 1064 30.70 44.29 1.25
N ASN A 1065 31.56 44.35 0.22
CA ASN A 1065 32.85 43.64 0.16
C ASN A 1065 32.83 42.09 0.26
N VAL A 1066 31.66 41.44 0.22
CA VAL A 1066 31.55 39.97 0.30
C VAL A 1066 32.34 39.29 -0.82
N SER A 1067 33.29 38.44 -0.46
CA SER A 1067 34.15 37.75 -1.41
C SER A 1067 33.43 36.57 -2.10
N PRO A 1068 33.84 36.13 -3.31
CA PRO A 1068 33.26 34.96 -3.96
C PRO A 1068 33.42 33.66 -3.13
N GLU A 1069 34.56 33.51 -2.45
CA GLU A 1069 34.84 32.40 -1.53
C GLU A 1069 33.88 32.38 -0.33
N GLU A 1070 33.59 33.55 0.25
CA GLU A 1070 32.66 33.73 1.38
C GLU A 1070 31.19 33.57 0.97
N ALA A 1071 30.81 34.12 -0.18
CA ALA A 1071 29.49 33.90 -0.78
C ALA A 1071 29.23 32.40 -1.01
N LEU A 1072 30.22 31.65 -1.50
CA LEU A 1072 30.14 30.19 -1.63
C LEU A 1072 30.08 29.48 -0.26
N ALA A 1073 30.71 30.03 0.78
CA ALA A 1073 30.64 29.48 2.14
C ALA A 1073 29.22 29.49 2.73
N TYR A 1074 28.36 30.44 2.36
CA TYR A 1074 26.95 30.50 2.77
C TYR A 1074 26.12 29.28 2.34
N VAL A 1075 26.59 28.49 1.38
CA VAL A 1075 25.91 27.26 0.88
C VAL A 1075 26.81 26.02 0.92
N THR A 1076 27.92 26.08 1.65
CA THR A 1076 28.87 24.96 1.83
C THR A 1076 29.36 24.88 3.29
N LEU A 1077 30.39 25.65 3.66
CA LEU A 1077 31.04 25.53 4.97
C LEU A 1077 30.16 26.03 6.13
N ASN A 1078 29.43 27.13 5.96
CA ASN A 1078 28.62 27.70 7.03
C ASN A 1078 27.38 26.86 7.42
N PRO A 1079 26.57 26.33 6.47
CA PRO A 1079 25.54 25.36 6.85
C PRO A 1079 26.15 24.07 7.43
N ALA A 1080 27.34 23.63 6.99
CA ALA A 1080 28.03 22.51 7.64
C ALA A 1080 28.38 22.78 9.13
N LYS A 1081 28.84 24.00 9.46
CA LYS A 1081 29.09 24.42 10.86
C LYS A 1081 27.80 24.47 11.69
N GLN A 1082 26.73 25.04 11.14
CA GLN A 1082 25.43 25.14 11.82
C GLN A 1082 24.83 23.76 12.16
N LEU A 1083 25.13 22.74 11.34
CA LEU A 1083 24.69 21.35 11.51
C LEU A 1083 25.74 20.47 12.23
N MET A 1084 26.88 21.04 12.65
CA MET A 1084 28.04 20.34 13.25
C MET A 1084 28.62 19.18 12.41
N ILE A 1085 28.51 19.27 11.08
CA ILE A 1085 29.07 18.33 10.09
C ILE A 1085 30.28 18.89 9.33
N ASP A 1086 30.79 20.07 9.71
CA ASP A 1086 31.95 20.75 9.13
C ASP A 1086 33.27 19.94 9.20
N LYS A 1087 33.35 19.00 10.14
CA LYS A 1087 34.45 18.02 10.25
C LYS A 1087 34.39 16.95 9.15
N GLN A 1088 33.25 16.77 8.51
CA GLN A 1088 33.00 15.75 7.48
C GLN A 1088 32.83 16.36 6.08
N VAL A 1089 32.19 17.52 5.95
CA VAL A 1089 31.79 18.13 4.66
C VAL A 1089 31.93 19.67 4.65
N GLY A 1090 31.49 20.32 3.57
CA GLY A 1090 31.39 21.79 3.44
C GLY A 1090 32.66 22.50 2.98
N SER A 1091 33.78 21.79 2.83
CA SER A 1091 35.08 22.31 2.36
C SER A 1091 35.90 21.16 1.76
N LEU A 1092 36.76 21.46 0.77
CA LEU A 1092 37.66 20.49 0.17
C LEU A 1092 38.97 20.44 0.97
N GLU A 1093 39.01 19.58 1.99
CA GLU A 1093 40.17 19.36 2.86
C GLU A 1093 40.46 17.86 3.00
N VAL A 1094 41.73 17.48 3.18
CA VAL A 1094 42.13 16.07 3.28
C VAL A 1094 41.50 15.40 4.50
N GLY A 1095 40.91 14.21 4.31
CA GLY A 1095 40.20 13.43 5.34
C GLY A 1095 38.69 13.69 5.41
N LYS A 1096 38.20 14.77 4.80
CA LYS A 1096 36.76 15.02 4.62
C LYS A 1096 36.16 14.09 3.57
N ASP A 1097 34.84 13.95 3.59
CA ASP A 1097 34.10 13.17 2.62
C ASP A 1097 34.28 13.75 1.22
N ALA A 1098 34.31 12.87 0.22
CA ALA A 1098 34.38 13.25 -1.18
C ALA A 1098 32.99 13.66 -1.72
N ASP A 1099 32.43 14.68 -1.07
CA ASP A 1099 31.21 15.37 -1.45
C ASP A 1099 31.61 16.64 -2.21
N LEU A 1100 31.55 16.60 -3.55
CA LEU A 1100 32.04 17.68 -4.41
C LEU A 1100 31.19 17.87 -5.67
N ALA A 1101 31.17 19.10 -6.17
CA ALA A 1101 30.48 19.47 -7.40
C ALA A 1101 31.48 20.02 -8.42
N VAL A 1102 31.40 19.50 -9.66
CA VAL A 1102 32.21 19.92 -10.80
C VAL A 1102 31.34 20.81 -11.71
N TRP A 1103 31.85 21.97 -12.09
CA TRP A 1103 31.11 23.05 -12.74
C TRP A 1103 31.71 23.42 -14.09
N SER A 1104 30.85 23.83 -15.04
CA SER A 1104 31.24 24.20 -16.41
C SER A 1104 31.93 25.58 -16.55
N GLY A 1105 32.24 26.23 -15.42
CA GLY A 1105 32.66 27.62 -15.31
C GLY A 1105 32.59 28.06 -13.84
N PRO A 1106 32.80 29.36 -13.54
CA PRO A 1106 32.76 29.86 -12.16
C PRO A 1106 31.43 29.55 -11.47
N PRO A 1107 31.42 28.95 -10.26
CA PRO A 1107 30.22 28.33 -9.67
C PRO A 1107 29.09 29.34 -9.40
N LEU A 1108 29.44 30.59 -9.08
CA LEU A 1108 28.50 31.67 -8.76
C LEU A 1108 28.00 32.44 -10.00
N SER A 1109 28.27 31.95 -11.22
CA SER A 1109 27.73 32.55 -12.45
C SER A 1109 26.38 31.96 -12.84
N ALA A 1110 25.44 32.81 -13.26
CA ALA A 1110 24.12 32.40 -13.75
C ALA A 1110 24.18 31.46 -14.98
N TYR A 1111 25.24 31.54 -15.78
CA TYR A 1111 25.44 30.71 -16.97
C TYR A 1111 26.08 29.35 -16.69
N THR A 1112 26.66 29.16 -15.50
CA THR A 1112 27.37 27.94 -15.13
C THR A 1112 26.39 26.80 -14.85
N LYS A 1113 26.74 25.60 -15.33
CA LYS A 1113 26.01 24.35 -15.09
C LYS A 1113 26.84 23.42 -14.20
N CYS A 1114 26.17 22.67 -13.33
CA CYS A 1114 26.80 21.50 -12.72
C CYS A 1114 27.01 20.44 -13.80
N VAL A 1115 28.24 19.93 -13.91
CA VAL A 1115 28.66 18.92 -14.89
C VAL A 1115 28.61 17.52 -14.28
N ALA A 1116 29.00 17.40 -13.00
CA ALA A 1116 28.93 16.17 -12.23
C ALA A 1116 28.92 16.45 -10.71
N THR A 1117 28.23 15.60 -9.95
CA THR A 1117 28.12 15.70 -8.49
C THR A 1117 28.47 14.36 -7.87
N TYR A 1118 29.36 14.40 -6.88
CA TYR A 1118 29.86 13.25 -6.15
C TYR A 1118 29.40 13.33 -4.69
N VAL A 1119 28.97 12.20 -4.14
CA VAL A 1119 28.56 12.05 -2.73
C VAL A 1119 29.17 10.77 -2.19
N ASP A 1120 29.81 10.83 -1.03
CA ASP A 1120 30.62 9.76 -0.45
C ASP A 1120 31.64 9.20 -1.48
N GLY A 1121 32.16 10.03 -2.39
CA GLY A 1121 33.05 9.63 -3.49
C GLY A 1121 32.41 8.73 -4.57
N ARG A 1122 31.09 8.79 -4.73
CA ARG A 1122 30.32 8.09 -5.78
C ARG A 1122 29.79 9.12 -6.79
N ARG A 1123 29.94 8.90 -8.10
CA ARG A 1123 29.37 9.78 -9.14
C ARG A 1123 27.85 9.56 -9.24
N LEU A 1124 27.08 10.32 -8.46
CA LEU A 1124 25.61 10.17 -8.41
C LEU A 1124 24.87 10.99 -9.46
N PHE A 1125 25.49 12.03 -10.01
CA PHE A 1125 25.01 12.76 -11.17
C PHE A 1125 26.16 13.11 -12.11
N SER A 1126 25.90 13.06 -13.42
CA SER A 1126 26.65 13.83 -14.43
C SER A 1126 25.75 14.11 -15.63
N LEU A 1127 26.08 15.15 -16.42
CA LEU A 1127 25.34 15.47 -17.64
C LEU A 1127 25.42 14.34 -18.70
N GLU A 1128 26.47 13.53 -18.67
CA GLU A 1128 26.66 12.36 -19.54
C GLU A 1128 25.76 11.19 -19.11
N ASP A 1129 25.71 10.91 -17.81
CA ASP A 1129 24.86 9.86 -17.25
C ASP A 1129 23.38 10.24 -17.39
N ASP A 1130 23.03 11.53 -17.20
CA ASP A 1130 21.68 12.07 -17.37
C ASP A 1130 21.18 11.95 -18.82
N ALA A 1131 22.03 12.23 -19.82
CA ALA A 1131 21.69 12.05 -21.23
C ALA A 1131 21.38 10.58 -21.55
N LYS A 1132 22.22 9.64 -21.08
CA LYS A 1132 22.00 8.19 -21.24
C LYS A 1132 20.72 7.71 -20.54
N MET A 1133 20.40 8.28 -19.37
CA MET A 1133 19.13 8.02 -18.68
C MET A 1133 17.94 8.53 -19.49
N ARG A 1134 17.98 9.75 -20.05
CA ARG A 1134 16.91 10.30 -20.91
C ARG A 1134 16.66 9.46 -22.15
N GLU A 1135 17.71 8.99 -22.82
CA GLU A 1135 17.57 8.04 -23.94
C GLU A 1135 16.86 6.75 -23.52
N THR A 1136 17.21 6.21 -22.36
CA THR A 1136 16.63 4.97 -21.83
C THR A 1136 15.16 5.17 -21.44
N ILE A 1137 14.84 6.29 -20.79
CA ILE A 1137 13.48 6.75 -20.48
C ILE A 1137 12.63 6.87 -21.75
N ALA A 1138 13.18 7.47 -22.82
CA ALA A 1138 12.47 7.63 -24.09
C ALA A 1138 12.18 6.29 -24.78
N LYS A 1139 13.18 5.39 -24.84
CA LYS A 1139 13.03 4.02 -25.40
C LYS A 1139 11.99 3.20 -24.62
N GLU A 1140 12.01 3.27 -23.29
CA GLU A 1140 11.06 2.55 -22.44
C GLU A 1140 9.64 3.13 -22.51
N ARG A 1141 9.49 4.46 -22.50
CA ARG A 1141 8.20 5.13 -22.74
C ARG A 1141 7.63 4.75 -24.12
N GLN A 1142 8.45 4.73 -25.17
CA GLN A 1142 8.01 4.33 -26.50
C GLN A 1142 7.50 2.88 -26.53
N ARG A 1143 8.23 1.94 -25.90
CA ARG A 1143 7.85 0.53 -25.78
C ARG A 1143 6.50 0.36 -25.06
N LEU A 1144 6.33 1.05 -23.93
CA LEU A 1144 5.12 0.95 -23.11
C LEU A 1144 3.92 1.65 -23.77
N THR A 1145 4.10 2.80 -24.42
CA THR A 1145 3.07 3.45 -25.24
C THR A 1145 2.56 2.54 -26.36
N GLN A 1146 3.45 1.85 -27.09
CA GLN A 1146 3.05 0.88 -28.11
C GLN A 1146 2.24 -0.28 -27.52
N LYS A 1147 2.66 -0.80 -26.35
CA LYS A 1147 1.95 -1.88 -25.64
C LYS A 1147 0.57 -1.45 -25.15
N LEU A 1148 0.42 -0.22 -24.64
CA LEU A 1148 -0.85 0.35 -24.19
C LEU A 1148 -1.82 0.67 -25.33
N LEU A 1149 -1.33 1.14 -26.48
CA LEU A 1149 -2.16 1.35 -27.68
C LEU A 1149 -2.67 0.01 -28.23
N ALA A 1150 -1.81 -1.03 -28.25
CA ALA A 1150 -2.20 -2.39 -28.66
C ALA A 1150 -3.25 -3.01 -27.71
N GLU A 1151 -3.06 -2.86 -26.39
CA GLU A 1151 -4.05 -3.31 -25.39
C GLU A 1151 -5.37 -2.55 -25.51
N THR A 1152 -5.33 -1.23 -25.71
CA THR A 1152 -6.54 -0.41 -25.91
C THR A 1152 -7.30 -0.82 -27.18
N ALA A 1153 -6.59 -1.10 -28.27
CA ALA A 1153 -7.18 -1.60 -29.52
C ALA A 1153 -7.81 -3.00 -29.36
N ARG A 1154 -7.21 -3.89 -28.55
CA ARG A 1154 -7.78 -5.18 -28.16
C ARG A 1154 -9.00 -5.03 -27.24
N GLY A 1155 -9.02 -3.99 -26.41
CA GLY A 1155 -10.03 -3.73 -25.38
C GLY A 1155 -11.42 -3.26 -25.87
N GLY A 1156 -11.53 -2.83 -27.13
CA GLY A 1156 -12.80 -2.74 -27.87
C GLY A 1156 -13.96 -1.97 -27.22
N ALA A 1157 -13.81 -0.64 -27.08
CA ALA A 1157 -14.91 0.32 -26.88
C ALA A 1157 -16.06 -0.11 -25.94
N ARG A 1158 -15.75 -0.41 -24.67
CA ARG A 1158 -16.75 -0.52 -23.60
C ARG A 1158 -16.97 0.85 -22.95
N ASP A 1159 -18.13 1.46 -23.23
CA ASP A 1159 -18.55 2.78 -22.74
C ASP A 1159 -18.92 2.82 -21.24
N ASP A 1160 -18.04 2.30 -20.39
CA ASP A 1160 -18.12 2.46 -18.94
C ASP A 1160 -17.51 3.81 -18.54
N ALA A 1161 -18.36 4.83 -18.45
CA ALA A 1161 -18.04 6.18 -17.99
C ALA A 1161 -17.88 6.26 -16.46
N GLY A 1162 -16.86 5.59 -15.94
CA GLY A 1162 -16.41 5.68 -14.54
C GLY A 1162 -15.11 6.49 -14.39
N PRO A 1163 -14.87 7.15 -13.24
CA PRO A 1163 -13.67 7.95 -13.02
C PRO A 1163 -12.38 7.10 -12.97
N ALA A 1164 -11.24 7.78 -13.06
CA ALA A 1164 -9.90 7.23 -12.87
C ALA A 1164 -9.72 6.59 -11.47
N ALA A 1165 -8.52 6.02 -11.22
CA ALA A 1165 -8.23 5.25 -10.02
C ALA A 1165 -8.52 6.02 -8.70
N PRO A 1166 -8.90 5.32 -7.61
CA PRO A 1166 -8.67 5.85 -6.27
C PRO A 1166 -7.16 6.13 -6.15
N GLY A 1167 -6.82 7.34 -5.72
CA GLY A 1167 -5.54 7.95 -6.08
C GLY A 1167 -4.30 7.31 -5.49
N GLY A 1168 -3.15 7.65 -6.09
CA GLY A 1168 -1.91 7.75 -5.34
C GLY A 1168 -2.04 8.82 -4.24
N PRO A 1169 -1.18 8.79 -3.21
CA PRO A 1169 -1.28 9.72 -2.08
C PRO A 1169 -0.93 11.15 -2.50
N GLY A 1170 -1.79 12.12 -2.18
CA GLY A 1170 -1.40 13.54 -2.16
C GLY A 1170 -2.09 14.54 -3.11
N GLY A 1171 -3.07 14.12 -3.92
CA GLY A 1171 -3.83 15.08 -4.76
C GLY A 1171 -4.79 15.95 -3.93
N PHE A 1172 -4.46 17.23 -3.70
CA PHE A 1172 -5.29 18.15 -2.92
C PHE A 1172 -6.66 18.42 -3.57
N GLY A 1173 -7.71 18.48 -2.76
CA GLY A 1173 -9.10 18.53 -3.23
C GLY A 1173 -9.57 19.93 -3.62
N GLY A 1174 -9.96 20.13 -4.88
CA GLY A 1174 -10.46 21.43 -5.36
C GLY A 1174 -11.06 21.42 -6.77
N ARG A 1175 -12.12 20.63 -7.04
CA ARG A 1175 -12.74 20.57 -8.37
C ARG A 1175 -13.51 21.85 -8.75
N ARG A 1176 -12.81 22.84 -9.29
CA ARG A 1176 -13.34 23.76 -10.31
C ARG A 1176 -12.70 23.40 -11.66
N ARG A 1177 -13.42 23.61 -12.77
CA ARG A 1177 -12.89 23.43 -14.13
C ARG A 1177 -12.50 24.79 -14.72
N PRO A 1178 -11.21 25.09 -14.96
CA PRO A 1178 -10.80 26.16 -15.85
C PRO A 1178 -10.57 25.57 -17.25
N THR A 1179 -11.52 25.77 -18.16
CA THR A 1179 -11.29 25.52 -19.60
C THR A 1179 -10.46 26.68 -20.17
N MET A 1180 -9.34 26.38 -20.84
CA MET A 1180 -8.38 27.28 -21.55
C MET A 1180 -6.94 27.37 -20.98
N ILE A 1181 -6.37 26.29 -20.42
CA ILE A 1181 -4.89 26.16 -20.33
C ILE A 1181 -4.48 24.71 -20.62
N SER A 1182 -3.77 24.47 -21.73
CA SER A 1182 -3.21 23.14 -22.07
C SER A 1182 -1.86 23.25 -22.79
N GLU A 1183 -1.80 23.93 -23.93
CA GLU A 1183 -0.59 24.02 -24.76
C GLU A 1183 0.59 24.68 -24.02
N TYR A 1184 0.33 25.73 -23.23
CA TYR A 1184 1.35 26.40 -22.40
C TYR A 1184 1.96 25.47 -21.34
N TYR A 1185 1.17 24.61 -20.71
CA TYR A 1185 1.68 23.65 -19.72
C TYR A 1185 2.43 22.48 -20.36
N LEU A 1186 2.03 22.04 -21.55
CA LEU A 1186 2.79 21.08 -22.35
C LEU A 1186 4.14 21.67 -22.80
N ASP A 1187 4.19 22.95 -23.19
CA ASP A 1187 5.43 23.66 -23.50
C ASP A 1187 6.35 23.82 -22.27
N MET A 1188 5.79 24.13 -21.09
CA MET A 1188 6.54 24.11 -19.82
C MET A 1188 7.12 22.72 -19.51
N MET A 1189 6.31 21.66 -19.56
CA MET A 1189 6.75 20.29 -19.28
C MET A 1189 7.86 19.84 -20.24
N ASN A 1190 7.73 20.12 -21.54
CA ASN A 1190 8.75 19.82 -22.54
C ASN A 1190 10.05 20.63 -22.36
N ARG A 1191 9.98 21.80 -21.70
CA ARG A 1191 11.15 22.59 -21.28
C ARG A 1191 11.70 22.19 -19.90
N GLY A 1192 11.09 21.20 -19.23
CA GLY A 1192 11.51 20.70 -17.92
C GLY A 1192 10.99 21.50 -16.73
N PHE A 1193 9.94 22.31 -16.92
CA PHE A 1193 9.16 22.94 -15.85
C PHE A 1193 7.89 22.13 -15.59
N ASP A 1194 7.65 21.74 -14.35
CA ASP A 1194 6.44 21.03 -13.93
C ASP A 1194 5.45 22.06 -13.30
N PRO A 1195 4.18 22.06 -13.72
CA PRO A 1195 3.25 23.15 -13.39
C PRO A 1195 2.73 23.14 -11.94
N GLU A 1196 2.90 22.07 -11.16
CA GLU A 1196 2.59 22.12 -9.72
C GLU A 1196 3.63 22.93 -8.92
N MET A 1197 4.82 23.17 -9.50
CA MET A 1197 5.95 23.89 -8.87
C MET A 1197 5.76 25.40 -8.74
N ALA A 1198 4.70 26.00 -9.29
CA ALA A 1198 4.47 27.44 -9.23
C ALA A 1198 4.08 27.94 -7.82
N ARG A 1199 3.99 27.04 -6.83
CA ARG A 1199 3.55 27.33 -5.45
C ARG A 1199 4.71 27.75 -4.54
N PRO A 1200 4.62 28.90 -3.85
CA PRO A 1200 5.64 29.32 -2.90
C PRO A 1200 5.63 28.51 -1.59
N GLY A 1201 6.72 27.81 -1.29
CA GLY A 1201 7.16 27.43 0.06
C GLY A 1201 6.29 26.42 0.81
N GLU A 1202 6.63 25.14 0.72
CA GLU A 1202 5.91 24.01 1.35
C GLU A 1202 5.87 24.07 2.89
N CYS A 1203 6.69 24.94 3.53
CA CYS A 1203 6.68 25.25 4.96
C CYS A 1203 5.31 25.73 5.48
N GLY A 1204 4.40 26.10 4.57
CA GLY A 1204 3.11 26.74 4.83
C GLY A 1204 3.15 28.26 4.61
N CYS A 1205 4.27 28.80 4.13
CA CYS A 1205 4.54 30.23 4.06
C CYS A 1205 3.78 30.94 2.92
N GLY A 1206 3.48 30.25 1.82
CA GLY A 1206 2.89 30.84 0.62
C GLY A 1206 1.43 30.46 0.32
N TRP A 1207 0.62 30.12 1.33
CA TRP A 1207 -0.81 29.78 1.17
C TRP A 1207 -1.74 30.93 0.72
N MET A 1208 -1.18 32.03 0.19
CA MET A 1208 -1.92 33.08 -0.51
C MET A 1208 -1.24 33.35 -1.86
N HIS A 1209 -1.69 32.67 -2.92
CA HIS A 1209 -1.93 33.20 -4.27
C HIS A 1209 -2.27 32.05 -5.25
N GLU A 1210 -3.56 31.73 -5.34
CA GLU A 1210 -4.25 31.22 -6.54
C GLU A 1210 -5.30 32.27 -6.97
#